data_AF-M8CRQ7-F1
#
_entry.id   AF-M8CRQ7-F1
#
_cell.length_a   1.000
_cell.length_b   1.000
_cell.length_c   1.000
_cell.angle_alpha   90.00
_cell.angle_beta   90.00
_cell.angle_gamma   90.00
#
_symmetry.space_group_name_H-M   'P 1'
#
loop_
_entity.id
_entity.type
_entity.pdbx_description
1 polymer ?
#
loop_
_entity_poly.entity_id
_entity_poly.type
_entity_poly.pdbx_seq_one_letter_code
_entity_poly.pdbx_strand_id
1 'polypeptide(L)'
;MAEAGGVGRSGEGEDEDGEEERGGGAAAAEVQVYCAVGKEAGREWRANLRWVLANFPRSRHRLVLAHVHRPPHRINMMGAWVPVSQLAEHEVAAYSKLEEDRASKALDVLIDICASQRVHARKVIVSGDDAARGLVQLVDDNAIAELVMGAAADRGYTRKLRAPKSKKAVTVQRKANPSCRIWFVCKGNLICTREVSEGLSRGEPSTASTSPRSVASDYSRSKSSPPRLTLYGDGDGELLGMHHDSPDPMMAASFQRTPSRDDSDNATDHSVEDSGHEGAAEGGSSAVVQSLQDVEEDPPTPSHDGSEEAGDMEDALYEKLKDAIMEAGSLRHEAYEETRRRQKADRDLADVSMMARDAESSYHGEARRRKEMEESLARERAAVEQDRRELDAILEKIREVDNRSAELELQISDSGRVMGELDVRMSESCSVLDALRREHRGEEPAADEESMPAVDGGDQSVSFLQLGLLELEEATDRFNESTMIGGASAGSRGRVYRGSLRGMSVAVKMICPDVAVHEARFGRAVDAIARARHPNIVALVGACPEARAVVHELVPGGSLEDRLGGEAPPLPWHARCGIAYRPCSALAYLHSTATVHGDVRPTNILLEDEQCSSSKLAGLGMPGFVAPPQLPSGVALAYVEPRYLATGELTPQCDVHALGVVLLCLVTGMPAFAAKKAAQKANDGSTPWHEVVDATAGGWPMERATEVALLGLKCCDAVETGGPHRPAELLDEALSVLEAATDATPGRTWSSLSASTASDSGGAPSYFLCPILKEVMRDPQIAGDGFTYEAEAMKEWLGSGHDTSPMTNLKLPTDELMPNHALRAAIQEWRHTRPSTFQRYQ
;
A
#
# COMPACT_ATOMS: atom_id res chain seq x y z
N MET A 1 -9.41 -66.46 -6.40
CA MET A 1 -9.14 -66.71 -7.83
C MET A 1 -9.92 -65.69 -8.62
N ALA A 2 -9.27 -65.06 -9.62
CA ALA A 2 -9.81 -64.31 -10.77
C ALA A 2 -11.12 -63.49 -10.67
N GLU A 3 -11.29 -62.33 -11.32
CA GLU A 3 -10.39 -61.25 -11.74
C GLU A 3 -11.30 -60.15 -12.37
N ALA A 4 -10.71 -59.04 -12.83
CA ALA A 4 -11.37 -57.86 -13.38
C ALA A 4 -12.23 -57.04 -12.36
N GLY A 5 -12.25 -55.72 -12.42
CA GLY A 5 -11.52 -54.83 -13.34
C GLY A 5 -12.30 -53.55 -13.64
N GLY A 6 -12.49 -52.69 -12.65
CA GLY A 6 -13.27 -51.45 -12.79
C GLY A 6 -12.49 -50.22 -12.33
N VAL A 7 -12.11 -49.36 -13.27
CA VAL A 7 -11.48 -48.06 -12.99
C VAL A 7 -12.58 -46.99 -12.90
N GLY A 8 -12.82 -46.48 -11.69
CA GLY A 8 -13.73 -45.35 -11.49
C GLY A 8 -13.09 -44.05 -11.92
N ARG A 9 -13.55 -43.47 -13.04
CA ARG A 9 -13.09 -42.18 -13.57
C ARG A 9 -14.30 -41.25 -13.67
N SER A 10 -14.44 -40.32 -12.73
CA SER A 10 -15.45 -39.26 -12.79
C SER A 10 -15.04 -38.23 -13.83
N GLY A 11 -15.78 -38.15 -14.94
CA GLY A 11 -15.53 -37.17 -15.99
C GLY A 11 -16.15 -35.81 -15.67
N GLU A 12 -15.47 -34.74 -16.08
CA GLU A 12 -16.07 -33.44 -16.32
C GLU A 12 -16.87 -33.52 -17.63
N GLY A 13 -18.00 -32.81 -17.71
CA GLY A 13 -18.83 -32.74 -18.91
C GLY A 13 -18.51 -31.50 -19.73
N GLU A 14 -18.11 -31.69 -20.99
CA GLU A 14 -17.99 -30.64 -22.00
C GLU A 14 -19.27 -30.63 -22.84
N ASP A 15 -20.03 -29.53 -22.81
CA ASP A 15 -21.16 -29.32 -23.71
C ASP A 15 -20.68 -28.58 -24.97
N GLU A 16 -20.41 -29.32 -26.05
CA GLU A 16 -20.29 -28.77 -27.41
C GLU A 16 -21.69 -28.69 -28.05
N ASP A 17 -22.14 -27.46 -28.37
CA ASP A 17 -23.18 -27.22 -29.37
C ASP A 17 -22.57 -26.34 -30.47
N GLY A 18 -22.71 -26.78 -31.72
CA GLY A 18 -22.15 -26.09 -32.89
C GLY A 18 -23.11 -26.09 -34.07
N GLU A 19 -23.21 -24.95 -34.75
CA GLU A 19 -23.91 -24.82 -36.02
C GLU A 19 -22.92 -24.40 -37.13
N GLU A 20 -22.97 -25.11 -38.26
CA GLU A 20 -22.28 -24.69 -39.48
C GLU A 20 -23.07 -23.57 -40.19
N GLU A 21 -22.38 -22.59 -40.78
CA GLU A 21 -22.77 -22.21 -42.15
C GLU A 21 -21.59 -21.69 -43.01
N ARG A 22 -21.72 -21.88 -44.32
CA ARG A 22 -20.73 -21.50 -45.34
C ARG A 22 -21.06 -20.13 -45.95
N GLY A 23 -20.28 -19.10 -45.60
CA GLY A 23 -20.39 -17.76 -46.19
C GLY A 23 -19.07 -17.22 -46.73
N GLY A 24 -18.74 -17.52 -47.99
CA GLY A 24 -17.48 -17.09 -48.61
C GLY A 24 -17.45 -15.61 -49.02
N GLY A 25 -17.00 -14.72 -48.12
CA GLY A 25 -16.78 -13.30 -48.42
C GLY A 25 -15.44 -12.80 -47.86
N ALA A 26 -14.57 -12.26 -48.73
CA ALA A 26 -13.26 -11.75 -48.33
C ALA A 26 -13.38 -10.37 -47.65
N ALA A 27 -13.70 -10.37 -46.34
CA ALA A 27 -13.73 -9.16 -45.54
C ALA A 27 -12.35 -8.47 -45.52
N ALA A 28 -12.34 -7.16 -45.79
CA ALA A 28 -11.11 -6.36 -45.68
C ALA A 28 -10.64 -6.34 -44.23
N ALA A 29 -9.42 -6.83 -43.97
CA ALA A 29 -8.93 -7.05 -42.62
C ALA A 29 -8.89 -5.77 -41.78
N GLU A 30 -9.62 -5.77 -40.65
CA GLU A 30 -9.70 -4.66 -39.71
C GLU A 30 -8.32 -4.37 -39.09
N VAL A 31 -7.87 -3.12 -39.13
CA VAL A 31 -6.54 -2.75 -38.63
C VAL A 31 -6.56 -2.73 -37.10
N GLN A 32 -5.71 -3.53 -36.47
CA GLN A 32 -5.63 -3.58 -35.01
C GLN A 32 -4.66 -2.52 -34.48
N VAL A 33 -5.17 -1.63 -33.63
CA VAL A 33 -4.40 -0.57 -32.97
C VAL A 33 -4.16 -0.97 -31.53
N TYR A 34 -2.91 -1.27 -31.22
CA TYR A 34 -2.49 -1.67 -29.88
C TYR A 34 -2.21 -0.43 -29.03
N CYS A 35 -2.67 -0.41 -27.79
CA CYS A 35 -2.50 0.68 -26.84
C CYS A 35 -1.73 0.14 -25.63
N ALA A 36 -0.46 0.53 -25.48
CA ALA A 36 0.40 0.08 -24.39
C ALA A 36 0.10 0.85 -23.09
N VAL A 37 -0.63 0.22 -22.17
CA VAL A 37 -1.12 0.80 -20.93
C VAL A 37 -0.14 0.56 -19.76
N GLY A 38 0.16 1.61 -18.99
CA GLY A 38 1.01 1.54 -17.79
C GLY A 38 0.32 0.92 -16.56
N LYS A 39 1.09 0.67 -15.50
CA LYS A 39 0.59 0.05 -14.24
C LYS A 39 -0.42 0.95 -13.49
N GLU A 40 -0.44 2.26 -13.77
CA GLU A 40 -1.35 3.24 -13.16
C GLU A 40 -2.51 3.65 -14.11
N ALA A 41 -3.00 2.68 -14.89
CA ALA A 41 -4.01 2.85 -15.95
C ALA A 41 -5.24 3.70 -15.57
N GLY A 42 -5.75 3.51 -14.35
CA GLY A 42 -7.09 3.96 -13.94
C GLY A 42 -7.34 5.47 -13.97
N ARG A 43 -6.32 6.32 -13.80
CA ARG A 43 -6.43 7.80 -13.94
C ARG A 43 -5.57 8.37 -15.07
N GLU A 44 -4.29 8.03 -15.12
CA GLU A 44 -3.35 8.63 -16.08
C GLU A 44 -3.74 8.34 -17.54
N TRP A 45 -4.18 7.11 -17.85
CA TRP A 45 -4.42 6.71 -19.24
C TRP A 45 -5.72 7.27 -19.83
N ARG A 46 -6.69 7.72 -19.01
CA ARG A 46 -7.99 8.23 -19.50
C ARG A 46 -7.83 9.38 -20.50
N ALA A 47 -6.86 10.26 -20.31
CA ALA A 47 -6.60 11.37 -21.24
C ALA A 47 -6.02 10.88 -22.58
N ASN A 48 -5.10 9.91 -22.53
CA ASN A 48 -4.50 9.31 -23.73
C ASN A 48 -5.53 8.48 -24.50
N LEU A 49 -6.40 7.74 -23.81
CA LEU A 49 -7.47 6.96 -24.44
C LEU A 49 -8.47 7.85 -25.20
N ARG A 50 -8.86 9.02 -24.65
CA ARG A 50 -9.68 9.99 -25.40
C ARG A 50 -8.99 10.48 -26.68
N TRP A 51 -7.67 10.66 -26.66
CA TRP A 51 -6.93 11.00 -27.87
C TRP A 51 -6.97 9.86 -28.90
N VAL A 52 -6.79 8.60 -28.48
CA VAL A 52 -6.92 7.43 -29.37
C VAL A 52 -8.31 7.37 -30.00
N LEU A 53 -9.36 7.45 -29.18
CA LEU A 53 -10.75 7.40 -29.62
C LEU A 53 -11.14 8.53 -30.60
N ALA A 54 -10.44 9.68 -30.54
CA ALA A 54 -10.61 10.79 -31.46
C ALA A 54 -9.78 10.68 -32.76
N ASN A 55 -8.72 9.86 -32.80
CA ASN A 55 -7.81 9.76 -33.94
C ASN A 55 -7.94 8.42 -34.72
N PHE A 56 -8.51 7.38 -34.10
CA PHE A 56 -8.70 6.05 -34.71
C PHE A 56 -10.20 5.69 -34.76
N PRO A 57 -10.91 6.05 -35.85
CA PRO A 57 -12.35 5.85 -35.96
C PRO A 57 -12.76 4.38 -36.19
N ARG A 58 -13.95 4.04 -35.68
CA ARG A 58 -14.54 2.67 -35.65
C ARG A 58 -14.62 1.98 -37.01
N SER A 59 -14.81 2.73 -38.09
CA SER A 59 -15.00 2.19 -39.44
C SER A 59 -13.76 1.57 -40.07
N ARG A 60 -12.63 1.55 -39.36
CA ARG A 60 -11.34 1.04 -39.88
C ARG A 60 -10.45 0.36 -38.84
N HIS A 61 -10.63 0.64 -37.54
CA HIS A 61 -9.70 0.22 -36.49
C HIS A 61 -10.40 -0.50 -35.31
N ARG A 62 -9.81 -1.60 -34.85
CA ARG A 62 -10.16 -2.28 -33.59
C ARG A 62 -9.08 -2.04 -32.54
N LEU A 63 -9.49 -1.70 -31.31
CA LEU A 63 -8.54 -1.37 -30.24
C LEU A 63 -8.12 -2.63 -29.46
N VAL A 64 -6.83 -2.73 -29.16
CA VAL A 64 -6.27 -3.75 -28.27
C VAL A 64 -5.56 -3.06 -27.12
N LEU A 65 -6.09 -3.17 -25.90
CA LEU A 65 -5.46 -2.61 -24.70
C LEU A 65 -4.42 -3.61 -24.18
N ALA A 66 -3.14 -3.31 -24.40
CA ALA A 66 -2.03 -4.18 -24.06
C ALA A 66 -1.36 -3.72 -22.76
N HIS A 67 -1.22 -4.61 -21.78
CA HIS A 67 -0.41 -4.40 -20.59
C HIS A 67 0.73 -5.42 -20.53
N VAL A 68 1.96 -4.94 -20.30
CA VAL A 68 3.08 -5.84 -19.98
C VAL A 68 3.23 -5.90 -18.48
N HIS A 69 2.72 -6.98 -17.88
CA HIS A 69 2.99 -7.32 -16.50
C HIS A 69 4.49 -7.62 -16.35
N ARG A 70 5.12 -7.12 -15.28
CA ARG A 70 6.50 -7.46 -14.94
C ARG A 70 6.47 -8.28 -13.66
N PRO A 71 6.94 -9.54 -13.69
CA PRO A 71 7.09 -10.34 -12.48
C PRO A 71 7.88 -9.57 -11.41
N PRO A 72 7.42 -9.55 -10.14
CA PRO A 72 8.13 -8.90 -9.07
C PRO A 72 9.46 -9.63 -8.80
N HIS A 73 10.55 -8.89 -8.56
CA HIS A 73 11.79 -9.49 -8.04
C HIS A 73 11.77 -9.58 -6.50
N ARG A 74 10.93 -8.75 -5.87
CA ARG A 74 10.58 -8.81 -4.45
C ARG A 74 9.07 -8.67 -4.35
N ILE A 75 8.40 -9.60 -3.68
CA ILE A 75 6.98 -9.55 -3.38
C ILE A 75 6.79 -8.83 -2.04
N ASN A 76 5.77 -7.98 -1.93
CA ASN A 76 5.39 -7.43 -0.63
C ASN A 76 4.50 -8.44 0.10
N MET A 77 5.11 -9.25 0.97
CA MET A 77 4.41 -10.13 1.90
C MET A 77 4.25 -9.37 3.21
N MET A 78 3.02 -9.00 3.54
CA MET A 78 2.65 -8.50 4.88
C MET A 78 3.46 -7.27 5.36
N GLY A 79 3.82 -6.38 4.43
CA GLY A 79 4.60 -5.17 4.67
C GLY A 79 6.10 -5.32 4.37
N ALA A 80 6.62 -6.55 4.37
CA ALA A 80 8.02 -6.84 4.07
C ALA A 80 8.23 -7.15 2.58
N TRP A 81 9.28 -6.59 1.97
CA TRP A 81 9.63 -6.85 0.58
C TRP A 81 10.54 -8.08 0.47
N VAL A 82 9.95 -9.28 0.45
CA VAL A 82 10.68 -10.55 0.39
C VAL A 82 11.13 -10.85 -1.05
N PRO A 83 12.42 -11.14 -1.32
CA PRO A 83 12.89 -11.66 -2.61
C PRO A 83 12.10 -12.90 -3.08
N VAL A 84 11.78 -12.98 -4.36
CA VAL A 84 11.03 -14.14 -4.91
C VAL A 84 11.77 -15.47 -4.74
N SER A 85 13.10 -15.45 -4.68
CA SER A 85 13.94 -16.62 -4.37
C SER A 85 13.87 -17.13 -2.92
N GLN A 86 13.04 -16.51 -2.07
CA GLN A 86 12.83 -16.89 -0.67
C GLN A 86 11.36 -17.25 -0.37
N LEU A 87 10.51 -17.35 -1.40
CA LEU A 87 9.09 -17.65 -1.29
C LEU A 87 8.76 -18.97 -1.99
N ALA A 88 7.72 -19.66 -1.53
CA ALA A 88 7.29 -20.91 -2.17
C ALA A 88 6.60 -20.62 -3.51
N GLU A 89 6.76 -21.51 -4.49
CA GLU A 89 6.27 -21.30 -5.87
C GLU A 89 4.77 -20.97 -5.93
N HIS A 90 3.97 -21.57 -5.04
CA HIS A 90 2.53 -21.33 -4.95
C HIS A 90 2.19 -19.91 -4.45
N GLU A 91 3.02 -19.30 -3.60
CA GLU A 91 2.86 -17.92 -3.13
C GLU A 91 3.22 -16.93 -4.24
N VAL A 92 4.31 -17.23 -4.97
CA VAL A 92 4.75 -16.46 -6.13
C VAL A 92 3.67 -16.48 -7.22
N ALA A 93 3.10 -17.66 -7.51
CA ALA A 93 1.99 -17.81 -8.44
C ALA A 93 0.72 -17.07 -7.98
N ALA A 94 0.37 -17.16 -6.69
CA ALA A 94 -0.79 -16.46 -6.13
C ALA A 94 -0.63 -14.92 -6.19
N TYR A 95 0.57 -14.40 -5.94
CA TYR A 95 0.83 -12.96 -6.04
C TYR A 95 0.88 -12.48 -7.50
N SER A 96 1.49 -13.25 -8.41
CA SER A 96 1.46 -12.96 -9.85
C SER A 96 0.02 -12.89 -10.35
N LYS A 97 -0.83 -13.86 -9.98
CA LYS A 97 -2.26 -13.86 -10.30
C LYS A 97 -2.98 -12.64 -9.73
N LEU A 98 -2.67 -12.22 -8.50
CA LEU A 98 -3.23 -11.01 -7.88
C LEU A 98 -2.82 -9.71 -8.62
N GLU A 99 -1.59 -9.62 -9.12
CA GLU A 99 -1.13 -8.49 -9.93
C GLU A 99 -1.75 -8.51 -11.35
N GLU A 100 -1.92 -9.69 -11.94
CA GLU A 100 -2.62 -9.87 -13.23
C GLU A 100 -4.11 -9.52 -13.10
N ASP A 101 -4.81 -9.98 -12.04
CA ASP A 101 -6.19 -9.59 -11.73
C ASP A 101 -6.34 -8.08 -11.51
N ARG A 102 -5.36 -7.45 -10.85
CA ARG A 102 -5.32 -5.99 -10.66
C ARG A 102 -5.12 -5.25 -11.98
N ALA A 103 -4.23 -5.73 -12.85
CA ALA A 103 -4.03 -5.17 -14.18
C ALA A 103 -5.27 -5.37 -15.07
N SER A 104 -5.87 -6.55 -15.02
CA SER A 104 -7.11 -6.94 -15.73
C SER A 104 -8.24 -5.98 -15.40
N LYS A 105 -8.57 -5.80 -14.10
CA LYS A 105 -9.59 -4.84 -13.63
C LYS A 105 -9.27 -3.39 -14.01
N ALA A 106 -8.00 -3.02 -14.08
CA ALA A 106 -7.58 -1.67 -14.48
C ALA A 106 -7.65 -1.44 -16.01
N LEU A 107 -7.62 -2.50 -16.81
CA LEU A 107 -7.94 -2.46 -18.25
C LEU A 107 -9.45 -2.48 -18.51
N ASP A 108 -10.24 -3.17 -17.68
CA ASP A 108 -11.70 -3.23 -17.84
C ASP A 108 -12.34 -1.84 -17.75
N VAL A 109 -11.91 -1.01 -16.78
CA VAL A 109 -12.32 0.41 -16.68
C VAL A 109 -11.99 1.23 -17.94
N LEU A 110 -11.03 0.80 -18.75
CA LEU A 110 -10.72 1.42 -20.04
C LEU A 110 -11.52 0.80 -21.20
N ILE A 111 -11.89 -0.48 -21.12
CA ILE A 111 -12.85 -1.13 -22.03
C ILE A 111 -14.23 -0.50 -21.85
N ASP A 112 -14.68 -0.22 -20.62
CA ASP A 112 -15.95 0.47 -20.33
C ASP A 112 -15.99 1.87 -20.98
N ILE A 113 -14.86 2.59 -20.98
CA ILE A 113 -14.73 3.89 -21.65
C ILE A 113 -14.76 3.75 -23.19
N CYS A 114 -14.31 2.62 -23.73
CA CYS A 114 -14.45 2.31 -25.15
C CYS A 114 -15.91 1.95 -25.49
N ALA A 115 -16.52 1.06 -24.70
CA ALA A 115 -17.86 0.53 -24.90
C ALA A 115 -18.95 1.59 -24.73
N SER A 116 -18.83 2.49 -23.75
CA SER A 116 -19.75 3.64 -23.55
C SER A 116 -19.76 4.61 -24.73
N GLN A 117 -18.70 4.65 -25.54
CA GLN A 117 -18.67 5.39 -26.81
C GLN A 117 -19.08 4.53 -28.01
N ARG A 118 -19.25 3.21 -27.86
CA ARG A 118 -19.47 2.16 -28.89
C ARG A 118 -18.21 1.64 -29.63
N VAL A 119 -16.99 1.70 -29.08
CA VAL A 119 -15.83 0.97 -29.62
C VAL A 119 -15.67 -0.40 -28.95
N HIS A 120 -15.55 -1.46 -29.74
CA HIS A 120 -15.08 -2.75 -29.24
C HIS A 120 -13.55 -2.71 -29.02
N ALA A 121 -13.14 -2.87 -27.76
CA ALA A 121 -11.76 -3.01 -27.35
C ALA A 121 -11.56 -4.37 -26.64
N ARG A 122 -10.45 -5.06 -26.92
CA ARG A 122 -10.05 -6.27 -26.18
C ARG A 122 -8.81 -6.02 -25.33
N LYS A 123 -8.73 -6.65 -24.15
CA LYS A 123 -7.52 -6.62 -23.30
C LYS A 123 -6.55 -7.75 -23.69
N VAL A 124 -5.25 -7.47 -23.58
CA VAL A 124 -4.15 -8.44 -23.68
C VAL A 124 -3.18 -8.14 -22.55
N ILE A 125 -2.81 -9.16 -21.78
CA ILE A 125 -1.79 -9.09 -20.73
C ILE A 125 -0.67 -10.05 -21.12
N VAL A 126 0.57 -9.59 -21.07
CA VAL A 126 1.77 -10.39 -21.33
C VAL A 126 2.76 -10.20 -20.20
N SER A 127 3.33 -11.29 -19.69
CA SER A 127 4.29 -11.24 -18.58
C SER A 127 5.73 -11.24 -19.10
N GLY A 128 6.59 -10.35 -18.58
CA GLY A 128 8.00 -10.27 -18.98
C GLY A 128 8.88 -9.33 -18.14
N ASP A 129 10.16 -9.70 -17.99
CA ASP A 129 11.14 -9.08 -17.06
C ASP A 129 11.33 -7.57 -17.24
N ASP A 130 11.16 -7.05 -18.46
CA ASP A 130 11.20 -5.63 -18.71
C ASP A 130 10.07 -5.21 -19.66
N ALA A 131 9.30 -4.21 -19.23
CA ALA A 131 8.14 -3.74 -19.97
C ALA A 131 8.48 -3.03 -21.30
N ALA A 132 9.74 -2.68 -21.58
CA ALA A 132 10.14 -2.25 -22.93
C ALA A 132 10.54 -3.45 -23.81
N ARG A 133 11.22 -4.45 -23.27
CA ARG A 133 11.47 -5.73 -23.98
C ARG A 133 10.16 -6.44 -24.33
N GLY A 134 9.25 -6.60 -23.37
CA GLY A 134 7.96 -7.26 -23.59
C GLY A 134 7.06 -6.51 -24.57
N LEU A 135 7.15 -5.17 -24.66
CA LEU A 135 6.44 -4.41 -25.71
C LEU A 135 7.07 -4.58 -27.09
N VAL A 136 8.40 -4.71 -27.19
CA VAL A 136 9.08 -5.02 -28.46
C VAL A 136 8.71 -6.43 -28.91
N GLN A 137 8.80 -7.41 -28.01
CA GLN A 137 8.42 -8.79 -28.28
C GLN A 137 6.94 -8.91 -28.64
N LEU A 138 6.02 -8.24 -27.94
CA LEU A 138 4.61 -8.19 -28.32
C LEU A 138 4.41 -7.68 -29.75
N VAL A 139 5.18 -6.67 -30.18
CA VAL A 139 5.13 -6.12 -31.55
C VAL A 139 5.63 -7.13 -32.58
N ASP A 140 6.70 -7.87 -32.29
CA ASP A 140 7.23 -8.90 -33.19
C ASP A 140 6.31 -10.14 -33.23
N ASP A 141 5.96 -10.71 -32.08
CA ASP A 141 5.16 -11.94 -31.93
C ASP A 141 3.73 -11.81 -32.48
N ASN A 142 3.16 -10.59 -32.49
CA ASN A 142 1.80 -10.31 -33.01
C ASN A 142 1.82 -9.49 -34.32
N ALA A 143 2.99 -9.27 -34.92
CA ALA A 143 3.19 -8.47 -36.14
C ALA A 143 2.46 -7.10 -36.11
N ILE A 144 2.57 -6.37 -35.00
CA ILE A 144 1.76 -5.16 -34.73
C ILE A 144 2.12 -4.03 -35.70
N ALA A 145 1.20 -3.71 -36.61
CA ALA A 145 1.33 -2.59 -37.53
C ALA A 145 1.20 -1.21 -36.84
N GLU A 146 0.33 -1.09 -35.82
CA GLU A 146 -0.03 0.20 -35.21
C GLU A 146 -0.02 0.13 -33.66
N LEU A 147 0.84 0.94 -33.02
CA LEU A 147 1.04 0.97 -31.56
C LEU A 147 1.00 2.40 -30.97
N VAL A 148 0.10 2.66 -30.02
CA VAL A 148 0.04 3.90 -29.24
C VAL A 148 0.63 3.67 -27.84
N MET A 149 1.56 4.51 -27.38
CA MET A 149 2.18 4.37 -26.05
C MET A 149 2.52 5.69 -25.35
N GLY A 150 2.68 5.64 -24.02
CA GLY A 150 3.02 6.80 -23.19
C GLY A 150 4.45 7.34 -23.43
N ALA A 151 4.58 8.62 -23.79
CA ALA A 151 5.86 9.28 -24.09
C ALA A 151 6.72 9.57 -22.84
N ALA A 152 6.07 9.84 -21.71
CA ALA A 152 6.66 10.18 -20.42
C ALA A 152 5.72 9.75 -19.29
N ALA A 153 6.25 9.59 -18.07
CA ALA A 153 5.44 9.58 -16.85
C ALA A 153 5.05 11.01 -16.45
N ASP A 154 4.04 11.18 -15.61
CA ASP A 154 3.38 12.47 -15.37
C ASP A 154 4.30 13.60 -14.88
N ARG A 155 5.30 13.27 -14.04
CA ARG A 155 6.34 14.20 -13.56
C ARG A 155 7.35 14.62 -14.64
N GLY A 156 7.46 13.87 -15.74
CA GLY A 156 8.39 14.14 -16.85
C GLY A 156 7.78 14.94 -18.00
N TYR A 157 6.46 15.17 -17.98
CA TYR A 157 5.73 15.90 -19.01
C TYR A 157 5.97 17.42 -18.92
N THR A 158 6.21 18.05 -20.06
CA THR A 158 6.23 19.52 -20.19
C THR A 158 5.48 19.93 -21.46
N ARG A 159 4.80 21.09 -21.45
CA ARG A 159 4.10 21.65 -22.63
C ARG A 159 4.99 21.90 -23.88
N LYS A 160 6.33 21.77 -23.74
CA LYS A 160 7.32 21.92 -24.82
C LYS A 160 7.98 20.58 -25.22
N LEU A 161 7.43 19.44 -24.80
CA LEU A 161 7.96 18.11 -25.11
C LEU A 161 7.77 17.76 -26.59
N ARG A 162 8.84 17.35 -27.28
CA ARG A 162 8.85 17.00 -28.73
C ARG A 162 9.37 15.58 -29.04
N ALA A 163 9.72 14.82 -28.01
CA ALA A 163 10.29 13.48 -28.09
C ALA A 163 9.99 12.70 -26.79
N PRO A 164 9.96 11.36 -26.79
CA PRO A 164 9.75 10.59 -25.56
C PRO A 164 10.91 10.78 -24.57
N LYS A 165 10.56 10.90 -23.28
CA LYS A 165 11.53 10.96 -22.16
C LYS A 165 11.56 9.67 -21.33
N SER A 166 10.52 8.83 -21.41
CA SER A 166 10.49 7.56 -20.69
C SER A 166 11.57 6.61 -21.24
N LYS A 167 12.41 6.05 -20.36
CA LYS A 167 13.40 5.02 -20.73
C LYS A 167 12.75 3.84 -21.47
N LYS A 168 11.48 3.52 -21.15
CA LYS A 168 10.68 2.50 -21.85
C LYS A 168 10.38 2.94 -23.29
N ALA A 169 9.76 4.12 -23.45
CA ALA A 169 9.37 4.67 -24.74
C ALA A 169 10.57 4.84 -25.70
N VAL A 170 11.68 5.40 -25.22
CA VAL A 170 12.93 5.55 -25.99
C VAL A 170 13.56 4.19 -26.36
N THR A 171 13.29 3.13 -25.60
CA THR A 171 13.75 1.77 -25.94
C THR A 171 12.86 1.13 -26.99
N VAL A 172 11.53 1.18 -26.83
CA VAL A 172 10.57 0.67 -27.83
C VAL A 172 10.74 1.42 -29.17
N GLN A 173 10.87 2.74 -29.17
CA GLN A 173 11.09 3.55 -30.39
C GLN A 173 12.30 3.09 -31.23
N ARG A 174 13.36 2.60 -30.57
CA ARG A 174 14.62 2.17 -31.21
C ARG A 174 14.70 0.67 -31.49
N LYS A 175 13.86 -0.15 -30.86
CA LYS A 175 13.98 -1.63 -30.91
C LYS A 175 12.75 -2.37 -31.44
N ALA A 176 11.57 -1.77 -31.42
CA ALA A 176 10.39 -2.37 -32.02
C ALA A 176 10.54 -2.47 -33.55
N ASN A 177 9.95 -3.49 -34.16
CA ASN A 177 10.05 -3.79 -35.58
C ASN A 177 9.89 -2.54 -36.48
N PRO A 178 10.76 -2.28 -37.48
CA PRO A 178 10.61 -1.14 -38.40
C PRO A 178 9.27 -1.07 -39.14
N SER A 179 8.53 -2.19 -39.26
CA SER A 179 7.17 -2.25 -39.81
C SER A 179 6.09 -1.55 -38.96
N CYS A 180 6.35 -1.36 -37.66
CA CYS A 180 5.36 -0.86 -36.71
C CYS A 180 5.34 0.68 -36.63
N ARG A 181 4.22 1.33 -36.96
CA ARG A 181 4.01 2.76 -36.68
C ARG A 181 3.74 2.96 -35.18
N ILE A 182 4.45 3.90 -34.54
CA ILE A 182 4.32 4.14 -33.10
C ILE A 182 3.97 5.59 -32.78
N TRP A 183 2.84 5.84 -32.12
CA TRP A 183 2.45 7.17 -31.63
C TRP A 183 2.80 7.32 -30.15
N PHE A 184 3.55 8.38 -29.82
CA PHE A 184 3.93 8.71 -28.45
C PHE A 184 3.02 9.81 -27.90
N VAL A 185 2.18 9.45 -26.92
CA VAL A 185 1.16 10.34 -26.35
C VAL A 185 1.43 10.67 -24.88
N CYS A 186 0.98 11.84 -24.42
CA CYS A 186 1.03 12.21 -23.01
C CYS A 186 -0.06 13.23 -22.66
N LYS A 187 -0.81 12.99 -21.58
CA LYS A 187 -1.94 13.82 -21.12
C LYS A 187 -2.94 14.17 -22.24
N GLY A 188 -3.21 13.23 -23.14
CA GLY A 188 -4.12 13.41 -24.29
C GLY A 188 -3.56 14.22 -25.47
N ASN A 189 -2.25 14.48 -25.50
CA ASN A 189 -1.58 15.17 -26.60
C ASN A 189 -0.60 14.22 -27.32
N LEU A 190 -0.53 14.30 -28.66
CA LEU A 190 0.52 13.65 -29.44
C LEU A 190 1.84 14.41 -29.25
N ILE A 191 2.92 13.68 -28.95
CA ILE A 191 4.27 14.23 -28.74
C ILE A 191 5.12 14.06 -30.00
N CYS A 192 5.08 12.88 -30.61
CA CYS A 192 5.69 12.54 -31.90
C CYS A 192 5.17 11.18 -32.39
N THR A 193 5.38 10.89 -33.67
CA THR A 193 5.15 9.56 -34.27
C THR A 193 6.48 9.00 -34.76
N ARG A 194 6.69 7.70 -34.63
CA ARG A 194 7.69 6.94 -35.40
C ARG A 194 6.98 6.32 -36.60
N GLU A 195 7.32 6.80 -37.79
CA GLU A 195 6.83 6.24 -39.04
C GLU A 195 7.46 4.87 -39.36
N VAL A 196 6.78 4.12 -40.22
CA VAL A 196 7.27 2.84 -40.77
C VAL A 196 8.55 3.09 -41.59
N SER A 197 9.50 2.16 -41.53
CA SER A 197 10.71 2.19 -42.35
C SER A 197 10.86 0.86 -43.09
N GLU A 198 10.80 0.91 -44.43
CA GLU A 198 10.83 -0.27 -45.28
C GLU A 198 12.28 -0.71 -45.57
N GLY A 199 12.70 -1.81 -44.95
CA GLY A 199 14.05 -2.38 -45.06
C GLY A 199 15.04 -1.87 -43.98
N LEU A 200 16.08 -2.62 -43.60
CA LEU A 200 16.59 -3.91 -44.09
C LEU A 200 17.10 -4.80 -42.94
N SER A 201 17.59 -5.99 -43.28
CA SER A 201 18.01 -7.09 -42.40
C SER A 201 19.11 -6.80 -41.38
N ARG A 202 19.12 -7.62 -40.32
CA ARG A 202 20.12 -7.70 -39.22
C ARG A 202 21.57 -7.71 -39.74
N GLY A 203 22.39 -6.76 -39.29
CA GLY A 203 23.83 -6.65 -39.62
C GLY A 203 24.60 -5.80 -38.61
N GLU A 204 25.91 -6.05 -38.48
CA GLU A 204 26.80 -5.41 -37.49
C GLU A 204 27.39 -4.06 -37.97
N PRO A 205 27.90 -3.21 -37.05
CA PRO A 205 28.17 -1.80 -37.37
C PRO A 205 29.56 -1.55 -37.96
N SER A 206 29.66 -0.82 -39.07
CA SER A 206 30.84 -0.01 -39.41
C SER A 206 30.60 1.11 -40.44
N THR A 207 31.09 2.30 -40.07
CA THR A 207 31.71 3.35 -40.91
C THR A 207 31.02 3.94 -42.15
N ALA A 208 30.98 5.28 -42.15
CA ALA A 208 31.22 6.20 -43.28
C ALA A 208 30.16 6.38 -44.40
N SER A 209 29.39 7.47 -44.25
CA SER A 209 29.22 8.54 -45.24
C SER A 209 29.28 8.20 -46.75
N THR A 210 28.15 8.39 -47.45
CA THR A 210 27.99 9.50 -48.42
C THR A 210 26.53 9.70 -48.84
N SER A 211 26.22 10.88 -49.39
CA SER A 211 24.96 11.17 -50.09
C SER A 211 25.26 12.01 -51.34
N PRO A 212 24.49 11.83 -52.42
CA PRO A 212 24.13 12.95 -53.29
C PRO A 212 22.61 13.20 -53.30
N ARG A 213 22.23 14.39 -53.76
CA ARG A 213 20.85 14.92 -53.88
C ARG A 213 20.40 14.95 -55.34
N SER A 214 19.11 15.23 -55.59
CA SER A 214 18.58 16.26 -56.54
C SER A 214 17.14 15.91 -57.01
N VAL A 215 16.29 16.80 -57.57
CA VAL A 215 15.98 18.27 -57.51
C VAL A 215 14.52 18.41 -58.03
N ALA A 216 13.69 19.42 -57.77
CA ALA A 216 13.54 20.51 -56.77
C ALA A 216 12.01 20.82 -56.76
N SER A 217 11.36 21.99 -56.63
CA SER A 217 11.56 23.43 -56.32
C SER A 217 10.13 23.99 -56.05
N ASP A 218 9.76 25.17 -55.56
CA ASP A 218 10.33 26.41 -54.97
C ASP A 218 9.14 27.00 -54.12
N TYR A 219 8.88 28.26 -53.72
CA TYR A 219 9.50 29.60 -53.74
C TYR A 219 8.95 30.39 -52.53
N SER A 220 9.50 31.51 -52.04
CA SER A 220 10.87 31.93 -51.68
C SER A 220 10.78 33.37 -51.11
N ARG A 221 11.88 33.90 -50.51
CA ARG A 221 12.05 35.28 -49.91
C ARG A 221 11.43 35.49 -48.50
N SER A 222 11.95 36.32 -47.57
CA SER A 222 13.15 37.19 -47.43
C SER A 222 13.21 37.76 -45.98
N LYS A 223 14.28 38.35 -45.40
CA LYS A 223 15.71 38.53 -45.80
C LYS A 223 16.62 38.80 -44.57
N SER A 224 17.82 38.20 -44.58
CA SER A 224 19.15 38.71 -44.12
C SER A 224 19.35 39.71 -42.95
N SER A 225 20.34 39.39 -42.09
CA SER A 225 21.22 40.36 -41.39
C SER A 225 22.71 39.95 -41.55
N PRO A 226 23.68 40.89 -41.62
CA PRO A 226 25.11 40.60 -41.81
C PRO A 226 25.92 40.41 -40.50
N PRO A 227 27.20 39.97 -40.54
CA PRO A 227 27.90 39.39 -39.38
C PRO A 227 29.29 40.00 -39.02
N ARG A 228 29.99 39.38 -38.03
CA ARG A 228 31.43 39.53 -37.62
C ARG A 228 31.77 40.78 -36.78
N LEU A 229 32.80 40.82 -35.91
CA LEU A 229 33.74 39.83 -35.29
C LEU A 229 34.51 40.52 -34.12
N THR A 230 35.06 39.74 -33.15
CA THR A 230 36.20 40.10 -32.23
C THR A 230 35.97 41.31 -31.26
N LEU A 231 36.74 41.62 -30.19
CA LEU A 231 37.76 40.95 -29.33
C LEU A 231 37.82 41.73 -27.97
N TYR A 232 37.97 41.07 -26.80
CA TYR A 232 38.18 41.70 -25.45
C TYR A 232 37.10 42.73 -25.02
N GLY A 233 37.00 43.24 -23.79
CA GLY A 233 37.68 43.01 -22.51
C GLY A 233 37.24 44.10 -21.50
N ASP A 234 37.35 43.84 -20.19
CA ASP A 234 36.93 44.74 -19.09
C ASP A 234 35.41 45.13 -19.10
N GLY A 235 34.82 45.68 -18.05
CA GLY A 235 35.26 45.90 -16.66
C GLY A 235 34.39 46.96 -16.00
N ASP A 236 33.98 46.73 -14.74
CA ASP A 236 33.21 47.65 -13.87
C ASP A 236 31.85 48.12 -14.45
N GLY A 237 30.96 48.84 -13.75
CA GLY A 237 30.91 49.24 -12.35
C GLY A 237 29.54 49.83 -11.96
N GLU A 238 29.19 49.65 -10.68
CA GLU A 238 28.13 50.23 -9.83
C GLU A 238 27.14 51.36 -10.28
N LEU A 239 25.90 51.21 -9.77
CA LEU A 239 25.02 52.21 -9.10
C LEU A 239 24.33 53.39 -9.84
N LEU A 240 23.00 53.47 -9.58
CA LEU A 240 22.08 54.65 -9.56
C LEU A 240 21.77 55.37 -10.91
N GLY A 241 20.57 55.92 -11.13
CA GLY A 241 19.30 55.84 -10.37
C GLY A 241 18.22 56.85 -10.85
N MET A 242 16.93 56.51 -10.68
CA MET A 242 15.71 57.35 -10.90
C MET A 242 15.47 57.77 -12.39
N HIS A 243 14.25 58.02 -12.92
CA HIS A 243 12.98 58.53 -12.37
C HIS A 243 11.75 58.18 -13.27
N HIS A 244 10.56 58.29 -12.68
CA HIS A 244 9.26 58.74 -13.26
C HIS A 244 8.41 57.96 -14.30
N ASP A 245 7.14 57.84 -13.91
CA ASP A 245 5.87 58.12 -14.62
C ASP A 245 4.93 57.02 -15.13
N SER A 246 3.64 57.27 -14.81
CA SER A 246 2.44 56.50 -15.18
C SER A 246 2.00 56.78 -16.62
N PRO A 247 1.02 56.01 -17.12
CA PRO A 247 -0.08 56.69 -17.81
C PRO A 247 -1.48 56.11 -17.57
N ASP A 248 -2.44 57.03 -17.48
CA ASP A 248 -3.82 56.92 -17.95
C ASP A 248 -4.16 58.34 -18.47
N PRO A 249 -4.91 58.54 -19.60
CA PRO A 249 -6.37 58.69 -19.46
C PRO A 249 -7.24 58.36 -20.70
N MET A 250 -8.56 58.55 -20.51
CA MET A 250 -9.69 58.37 -21.43
C MET A 250 -9.69 59.15 -22.77
N MET A 251 -10.49 58.66 -23.73
CA MET A 251 -11.67 59.29 -24.38
C MET A 251 -12.36 58.22 -25.28
N ALA A 252 -13.67 57.88 -25.32
CA ALA A 252 -14.97 58.40 -24.87
C ALA A 252 -15.81 59.20 -25.91
N ALA A 253 -16.83 58.54 -26.50
CA ALA A 253 -18.09 59.11 -27.06
C ALA A 253 -18.99 58.00 -27.71
N SER A 254 -20.34 58.05 -27.79
CA SER A 254 -21.37 58.80 -27.04
C SER A 254 -22.82 58.37 -27.40
N PHE A 255 -23.64 57.96 -26.40
CA PHE A 255 -25.11 58.23 -26.24
C PHE A 255 -26.15 57.75 -27.30
N GLN A 256 -27.48 57.56 -27.06
CA GLN A 256 -28.50 57.80 -25.99
C GLN A 256 -29.76 56.88 -26.32
N ARG A 257 -30.81 56.55 -25.52
CA ARG A 257 -31.22 56.64 -24.08
C ARG A 257 -32.53 55.82 -23.80
N THR A 258 -32.72 55.31 -22.57
CA THR A 258 -33.93 55.23 -21.64
C THR A 258 -35.41 55.42 -22.12
N PRO A 259 -36.46 55.07 -21.30
CA PRO A 259 -36.64 54.01 -20.26
C PRO A 259 -38.08 53.41 -20.07
N SER A 260 -38.21 52.24 -19.41
CA SER A 260 -39.22 51.79 -18.38
C SER A 260 -39.15 50.25 -18.23
N ARG A 261 -39.22 49.57 -17.08
CA ARG A 261 -40.26 49.48 -16.01
C ARG A 261 -41.62 48.96 -16.52
N ASP A 262 -42.30 47.98 -15.90
CA ASP A 262 -42.31 47.52 -14.49
C ASP A 262 -42.18 45.98 -14.26
N ASP A 263 -42.20 45.55 -13.00
CA ASP A 263 -42.01 44.18 -12.47
C ASP A 263 -43.31 43.35 -12.32
N SER A 264 -43.20 42.01 -12.23
CA SER A 264 -44.05 41.15 -11.36
C SER A 264 -43.53 39.72 -11.20
N ASP A 265 -43.58 39.19 -9.98
CA ASP A 265 -43.38 37.77 -9.61
C ASP A 265 -44.58 36.89 -10.08
N ASN A 266 -44.68 35.56 -9.92
CA ASN A 266 -44.40 34.78 -8.70
C ASN A 266 -44.50 33.24 -8.91
N ALA A 267 -44.04 32.51 -7.88
CA ALA A 267 -44.46 31.20 -7.31
C ALA A 267 -45.53 30.30 -8.03
N THR A 268 -45.55 28.96 -7.90
CA THR A 268 -44.80 28.06 -6.98
C THR A 268 -44.72 26.61 -7.50
N ASP A 269 -43.84 25.82 -6.88
CA ASP A 269 -43.85 24.34 -6.83
C ASP A 269 -45.10 23.78 -6.08
N HIS A 270 -45.54 22.57 -6.43
CA HIS A 270 -45.72 21.43 -5.48
C HIS A 270 -46.26 20.16 -6.17
N SER A 271 -45.96 19.01 -5.55
CA SER A 271 -46.24 17.64 -6.03
C SER A 271 -47.63 17.12 -5.61
N VAL A 272 -48.03 15.92 -6.11
CA VAL A 272 -48.55 14.73 -5.34
C VAL A 272 -49.49 13.82 -6.16
N GLU A 273 -49.25 12.50 -6.03
CA GLU A 273 -50.08 11.27 -6.23
C GLU A 273 -51.04 11.03 -7.44
N ASP A 274 -50.72 9.94 -8.15
CA ASP A 274 -51.50 8.72 -8.48
C ASP A 274 -53.06 8.67 -8.54
N SER A 275 -53.49 7.72 -9.40
CA SER A 275 -54.76 6.96 -9.43
C SER A 275 -55.92 7.44 -10.32
N GLY A 276 -56.61 6.48 -10.95
CA GLY A 276 -57.88 6.67 -11.69
C GLY A 276 -58.01 5.86 -12.98
N HIS A 277 -59.12 5.14 -13.16
CA HIS A 277 -59.55 4.54 -14.44
C HIS A 277 -60.53 5.47 -15.17
N GLU A 278 -60.42 5.55 -16.50
CA GLU A 278 -61.48 5.37 -17.52
C GLU A 278 -60.91 5.73 -18.92
N GLY A 279 -61.44 5.26 -20.05
CA GLY A 279 -62.61 4.40 -20.24
C GLY A 279 -63.34 4.64 -21.57
N ALA A 280 -62.65 4.57 -22.72
CA ALA A 280 -63.27 4.75 -24.05
C ALA A 280 -62.62 3.86 -25.11
N ALA A 281 -63.40 3.44 -26.12
CA ALA A 281 -62.96 2.51 -27.17
C ALA A 281 -63.47 2.94 -28.55
N GLU A 282 -62.60 2.87 -29.56
CA GLU A 282 -62.88 2.89 -31.01
C GLU A 282 -61.60 2.38 -31.73
N GLY A 283 -61.66 1.72 -32.90
CA GLY A 283 -62.84 1.31 -33.65
C GLY A 283 -62.52 0.77 -35.05
N GLY A 284 -62.01 -0.47 -35.15
CA GLY A 284 -61.66 -1.11 -36.44
C GLY A 284 -60.29 -0.71 -37.00
N SER A 285 -59.76 -1.37 -38.04
CA SER A 285 -60.34 -2.47 -38.82
C SER A 285 -59.30 -3.57 -39.10
N SER A 286 -59.69 -4.84 -38.91
CA SER A 286 -58.90 -6.00 -39.35
C SER A 286 -59.53 -6.57 -40.62
N ALA A 287 -58.83 -6.42 -41.75
CA ALA A 287 -59.31 -6.83 -43.07
C ALA A 287 -58.57 -8.09 -43.56
N VAL A 288 -58.99 -9.23 -43.01
CA VAL A 288 -59.06 -10.55 -43.64
C VAL A 288 -58.26 -10.72 -44.94
N VAL A 289 -57.04 -11.27 -44.86
CA VAL A 289 -56.40 -11.95 -46.00
C VAL A 289 -56.87 -13.40 -45.97
N GLN A 290 -58.02 -13.66 -46.60
CA GLN A 290 -58.50 -15.03 -46.81
C GLN A 290 -57.78 -15.69 -47.97
N SER A 291 -57.45 -16.97 -47.83
CA SER A 291 -56.85 -17.78 -48.88
C SER A 291 -57.80 -17.88 -50.07
N LEU A 292 -57.43 -17.29 -51.20
CA LEU A 292 -57.92 -17.74 -52.50
C LEU A 292 -57.10 -18.97 -52.87
N GLN A 293 -57.76 -20.12 -52.91
CA GLN A 293 -57.19 -21.35 -53.46
C GLN A 293 -57.21 -21.23 -54.98
N ASP A 294 -56.18 -21.74 -55.65
CA ASP A 294 -56.17 -21.86 -57.11
C ASP A 294 -57.35 -22.75 -57.55
N VAL A 295 -58.27 -22.18 -58.32
CA VAL A 295 -59.31 -22.92 -59.03
C VAL A 295 -58.87 -23.05 -60.47
N GLU A 296 -58.42 -24.23 -60.85
CA GLU A 296 -58.27 -24.61 -62.25
C GLU A 296 -59.68 -24.69 -62.87
N GLU A 297 -60.11 -23.65 -63.58
CA GLU A 297 -61.30 -23.72 -64.42
C GLU A 297 -60.97 -24.45 -65.73
N ASP A 298 -61.29 -25.75 -65.78
CA ASP A 298 -61.25 -26.54 -67.01
C ASP A 298 -62.12 -25.90 -68.11
N PRO A 299 -61.63 -25.79 -69.36
CA PRO A 299 -62.40 -25.24 -70.46
C PRO A 299 -63.54 -26.18 -70.88
N PRO A 300 -64.78 -25.69 -71.09
CA PRO A 300 -65.90 -26.55 -71.45
C PRO A 300 -65.77 -27.09 -72.87
N THR A 301 -65.84 -28.43 -73.02
CA THR A 301 -65.85 -29.09 -74.32
C THR A 301 -67.17 -28.81 -75.09
N PRO A 302 -67.13 -28.30 -76.33
CA PRO A 302 -68.34 -28.07 -77.12
C PRO A 302 -68.92 -29.39 -77.66
N SER A 303 -70.22 -29.60 -77.46
CA SER A 303 -70.97 -30.69 -78.08
C SER A 303 -71.43 -30.31 -79.49
N HIS A 304 -71.13 -31.17 -80.47
CA HIS A 304 -71.55 -31.00 -81.86
C HIS A 304 -73.08 -31.11 -82.02
N ASP A 305 -73.73 -30.06 -82.49
CA ASP A 305 -74.86 -30.15 -83.45
C ASP A 305 -74.85 -28.91 -84.36
N GLY A 306 -75.39 -29.00 -85.57
CA GLY A 306 -74.91 -28.20 -86.71
C GLY A 306 -75.85 -27.14 -87.28
N SER A 307 -75.25 -26.02 -87.72
CA SER A 307 -75.72 -25.19 -88.83
C SER A 307 -74.54 -24.43 -89.47
N GLU A 308 -74.48 -24.34 -90.79
CA GLU A 308 -73.41 -23.65 -91.53
C GLU A 308 -73.63 -22.11 -91.60
N GLU A 309 -72.64 -21.37 -92.12
CA GLU A 309 -72.67 -19.93 -92.47
C GLU A 309 -72.57 -18.85 -91.35
N ALA A 310 -71.52 -18.90 -90.50
CA ALA A 310 -71.09 -17.73 -89.70
C ALA A 310 -69.57 -17.60 -89.37
N GLY A 311 -68.76 -18.64 -89.61
CA GLY A 311 -67.52 -18.90 -88.84
C GLY A 311 -66.42 -17.84 -88.78
N ASP A 312 -66.10 -17.13 -89.87
CA ASP A 312 -64.88 -16.28 -89.94
C ASP A 312 -64.91 -15.02 -89.03
N MET A 313 -66.06 -14.64 -88.46
CA MET A 313 -66.18 -13.39 -87.68
C MET A 313 -66.23 -13.60 -86.16
N GLU A 314 -66.70 -14.75 -85.67
CA GLU A 314 -66.86 -14.99 -84.24
C GLU A 314 -65.56 -15.44 -83.56
N ASP A 315 -64.76 -16.31 -84.19
CA ASP A 315 -63.41 -16.66 -83.71
C ASP A 315 -62.50 -15.43 -83.59
N ALA A 316 -62.59 -14.52 -84.57
CA ALA A 316 -61.84 -13.25 -84.58
C ALA A 316 -62.32 -12.22 -83.54
N LEU A 317 -63.47 -12.46 -82.90
CA LEU A 317 -63.94 -11.72 -81.71
C LEU A 317 -63.56 -12.45 -80.41
N TYR A 318 -63.57 -13.79 -80.41
CA TYR A 318 -63.20 -14.61 -79.26
C TYR A 318 -61.71 -14.50 -78.91
N GLU A 319 -60.80 -14.52 -79.90
CA GLU A 319 -59.37 -14.29 -79.63
C GLU A 319 -59.10 -12.85 -79.14
N LYS A 320 -59.78 -11.84 -79.70
CA LYS A 320 -59.68 -10.46 -79.18
C LYS A 320 -60.19 -10.32 -77.75
N LEU A 321 -61.20 -11.10 -77.37
CA LEU A 321 -61.69 -11.15 -76.00
C LEU A 321 -60.66 -11.80 -75.07
N LYS A 322 -59.97 -12.87 -75.50
CA LYS A 322 -58.84 -13.46 -74.76
C LYS A 322 -57.69 -12.47 -74.60
N ASP A 323 -57.26 -11.81 -75.68
CA ASP A 323 -56.20 -10.80 -75.65
C ASP A 323 -56.54 -9.68 -74.65
N ALA A 324 -57.76 -9.15 -74.68
CA ALA A 324 -58.22 -8.13 -73.75
C ALA A 324 -58.29 -8.62 -72.29
N ILE A 325 -58.66 -9.89 -72.06
CA ILE A 325 -58.65 -10.51 -70.72
C ILE A 325 -57.22 -10.68 -70.20
N MET A 326 -56.28 -11.08 -71.06
CA MET A 326 -54.86 -11.23 -70.76
C MET A 326 -54.19 -9.88 -70.47
N GLU A 327 -54.43 -8.86 -71.30
CA GLU A 327 -53.94 -7.49 -71.09
C GLU A 327 -54.49 -6.90 -69.78
N ALA A 328 -55.80 -7.03 -69.54
CA ALA A 328 -56.40 -6.63 -68.27
C ALA A 328 -55.88 -7.44 -67.07
N GLY A 329 -55.42 -8.69 -67.30
CA GLY A 329 -54.70 -9.49 -66.31
C GLY A 329 -53.34 -8.90 -65.95
N SER A 330 -52.52 -8.59 -66.95
CA SER A 330 -51.19 -7.96 -66.76
C SER A 330 -51.32 -6.62 -66.04
N LEU A 331 -52.22 -5.75 -66.49
CA LEU A 331 -52.44 -4.42 -65.91
C LEU A 331 -52.92 -4.50 -64.44
N ARG A 332 -53.74 -5.51 -64.08
CA ARG A 332 -54.11 -5.77 -62.67
C ARG A 332 -52.92 -6.23 -61.84
N HIS A 333 -52.06 -7.09 -62.37
CA HIS A 333 -50.86 -7.56 -61.68
C HIS A 333 -49.84 -6.43 -61.47
N GLU A 334 -49.61 -5.60 -62.49
CA GLU A 334 -48.76 -4.42 -62.40
C GLU A 334 -49.27 -3.40 -61.37
N ALA A 335 -50.58 -3.13 -61.34
CA ALA A 335 -51.20 -2.25 -60.35
C ALA A 335 -51.11 -2.81 -58.91
N TYR A 336 -51.22 -4.12 -58.73
CA TYR A 336 -51.02 -4.79 -57.45
C TYR A 336 -49.56 -4.65 -56.97
N GLU A 337 -48.60 -4.97 -57.83
CA GLU A 337 -47.17 -4.85 -57.50
C GLU A 337 -46.75 -3.39 -57.24
N GLU A 338 -47.31 -2.44 -57.98
CA GLU A 338 -47.08 -1.02 -57.72
C GLU A 338 -47.67 -0.56 -56.38
N THR A 339 -48.86 -1.06 -56.02
CA THR A 339 -49.44 -0.84 -54.69
C THR A 339 -48.56 -1.46 -53.59
N ARG A 340 -48.00 -2.65 -53.83
CA ARG A 340 -47.07 -3.34 -52.93
C ARG A 340 -45.76 -2.56 -52.73
N ARG A 341 -45.21 -1.96 -53.80
CA ARG A 341 -44.03 -1.07 -53.73
C ARG A 341 -44.32 0.19 -52.90
N ARG A 342 -45.47 0.84 -53.10
CA ARG A 342 -45.88 2.03 -52.34
C ARG A 342 -46.04 1.71 -50.86
N GLN A 343 -46.79 0.66 -50.50
CA GLN A 343 -46.90 0.21 -49.12
C GLN A 343 -45.56 -0.15 -48.48
N LYS A 344 -44.56 -0.59 -49.25
CA LYS A 344 -43.20 -0.76 -48.72
C LYS A 344 -42.55 0.60 -48.45
N ALA A 345 -42.53 1.50 -49.44
CA ALA A 345 -41.95 2.83 -49.30
C ALA A 345 -42.58 3.64 -48.14
N ASP A 346 -43.89 3.50 -47.92
CA ASP A 346 -44.60 4.15 -46.80
C ASP A 346 -44.16 3.61 -45.43
N ARG A 347 -43.88 2.30 -45.32
CA ARG A 347 -43.29 1.69 -44.10
C ARG A 347 -41.84 2.12 -43.90
N ASP A 348 -41.03 2.01 -44.95
CA ASP A 348 -39.62 2.42 -44.93
C ASP A 348 -39.49 3.92 -44.51
N LEU A 349 -40.42 4.78 -44.96
CA LEU A 349 -40.50 6.19 -44.56
C LEU A 349 -40.98 6.40 -43.11
N ALA A 350 -41.94 5.60 -42.64
CA ALA A 350 -42.41 5.65 -41.26
C ALA A 350 -41.31 5.25 -40.26
N ASP A 351 -40.57 4.18 -40.56
CA ASP A 351 -39.44 3.71 -39.75
C ASP A 351 -38.31 4.74 -39.69
N VAL A 352 -37.93 5.35 -40.83
CA VAL A 352 -36.97 6.46 -40.86
C VAL A 352 -37.46 7.67 -40.05
N SER A 353 -38.75 7.99 -40.12
CA SER A 353 -39.36 9.09 -39.35
C SER A 353 -39.37 8.82 -37.83
N MET A 354 -39.52 7.56 -37.42
CA MET A 354 -39.41 7.13 -36.03
C MET A 354 -37.95 7.22 -35.54
N MET A 355 -37.00 6.67 -36.29
CA MET A 355 -35.57 6.75 -35.96
C MET A 355 -35.06 8.20 -35.85
N ALA A 356 -35.59 9.12 -36.67
CA ALA A 356 -35.27 10.55 -36.57
C ALA A 356 -35.74 11.17 -35.24
N ARG A 357 -36.97 10.87 -34.80
CA ARG A 357 -37.51 11.36 -33.51
C ARG A 357 -36.75 10.78 -32.32
N ASP A 358 -36.36 9.52 -32.37
CA ASP A 358 -35.56 8.89 -31.32
C ASP A 358 -34.15 9.50 -31.23
N ALA A 359 -33.55 9.83 -32.38
CA ALA A 359 -32.27 10.55 -32.43
C ALA A 359 -32.38 11.97 -31.87
N GLU A 360 -33.44 12.72 -32.21
CA GLU A 360 -33.72 14.05 -31.65
C GLU A 360 -33.95 13.99 -30.12
N SER A 361 -34.73 13.02 -29.65
CA SER A 361 -34.97 12.78 -28.23
C SER A 361 -33.67 12.46 -27.47
N SER A 362 -32.84 11.57 -28.03
CA SER A 362 -31.53 11.22 -27.49
C SER A 362 -30.59 12.45 -27.41
N TYR A 363 -30.55 13.28 -28.45
CA TYR A 363 -29.78 14.51 -28.48
C TYR A 363 -30.21 15.52 -27.40
N HIS A 364 -31.52 15.72 -27.22
CA HIS A 364 -32.03 16.58 -26.13
C HIS A 364 -31.69 16.02 -24.74
N GLY A 365 -31.72 14.69 -24.57
CA GLY A 365 -31.28 14.02 -23.35
C GLY A 365 -29.77 14.15 -23.07
N GLU A 366 -28.92 14.14 -24.09
CA GLU A 366 -27.49 14.44 -23.96
C GLU A 366 -27.23 15.92 -23.67
N ALA A 367 -27.92 16.84 -24.36
CA ALA A 367 -27.81 18.27 -24.12
C ALA A 367 -28.20 18.67 -22.68
N ARG A 368 -29.26 18.06 -22.13
CA ARG A 368 -29.67 18.27 -20.73
C ARG A 368 -28.62 17.79 -19.74
N ARG A 369 -28.17 16.54 -19.86
CA ARG A 369 -27.12 15.94 -19.00
C ARG A 369 -25.81 16.72 -19.07
N ARG A 370 -25.48 17.29 -20.24
CA ARG A 370 -24.34 18.18 -20.40
C ARG A 370 -24.50 19.50 -19.64
N LYS A 371 -25.67 20.14 -19.72
CA LYS A 371 -25.96 21.37 -18.96
C LYS A 371 -25.89 21.13 -17.45
N GLU A 372 -26.49 20.04 -16.97
CA GLU A 372 -26.44 19.62 -15.57
C GLU A 372 -24.98 19.41 -15.09
N MET A 373 -24.13 18.80 -15.91
CA MET A 373 -22.70 18.62 -15.62
C MET A 373 -21.94 19.96 -15.61
N GLU A 374 -22.19 20.85 -16.57
CA GLU A 374 -21.54 22.16 -16.65
C GLU A 374 -21.96 23.07 -15.48
N GLU A 375 -23.22 23.01 -15.03
CA GLU A 375 -23.70 23.69 -13.82
C GLU A 375 -23.11 23.09 -12.52
N SER A 376 -22.98 21.76 -12.42
CA SER A 376 -22.31 21.13 -11.27
C SER A 376 -20.84 21.52 -11.19
N LEU A 377 -20.14 21.54 -12.33
CA LEU A 377 -18.75 22.00 -12.42
C LEU A 377 -18.61 23.49 -12.05
N ALA A 378 -19.59 24.33 -12.38
CA ALA A 378 -19.62 25.73 -11.95
C ALA A 378 -19.80 25.85 -10.43
N ARG A 379 -20.67 25.03 -9.81
CA ARG A 379 -20.86 24.97 -8.36
C ARG A 379 -19.60 24.50 -7.62
N GLU A 380 -18.94 23.43 -8.09
CA GLU A 380 -17.66 22.96 -7.55
C GLU A 380 -16.56 24.04 -7.63
N ARG A 381 -16.47 24.75 -8.76
CA ARG A 381 -15.51 25.84 -8.94
C ARG A 381 -15.78 27.02 -8.01
N ALA A 382 -17.04 27.34 -7.76
CA ALA A 382 -17.43 28.40 -6.82
C ALA A 382 -17.05 28.04 -5.38
N ALA A 383 -17.25 26.79 -4.97
CA ALA A 383 -16.85 26.28 -3.64
C ALA A 383 -15.32 26.33 -3.45
N VAL A 384 -14.54 25.76 -4.38
CA VAL A 384 -13.06 25.79 -4.31
C VAL A 384 -12.50 27.21 -4.27
N GLU A 385 -13.15 28.16 -4.96
CA GLU A 385 -12.79 29.58 -4.96
C GLU A 385 -13.32 30.35 -3.73
N GLN A 386 -14.25 29.79 -2.96
CA GLN A 386 -14.57 30.25 -1.60
C GLN A 386 -13.53 29.71 -0.60
N ASP A 387 -13.28 28.40 -0.59
CA ASP A 387 -12.29 27.75 0.28
C ASP A 387 -10.92 28.44 0.19
N ARG A 388 -10.52 28.85 -1.03
CA ARG A 388 -9.29 29.60 -1.29
C ARG A 388 -9.26 30.97 -0.60
N ARG A 389 -10.39 31.70 -0.55
CA ARG A 389 -10.48 33.00 0.14
C ARG A 389 -10.50 32.84 1.66
N GLU A 390 -11.12 31.77 2.16
CA GLU A 390 -11.09 31.44 3.59
C GLU A 390 -9.65 31.07 4.02
N LEU A 391 -8.91 30.32 3.19
CA LEU A 391 -7.49 30.06 3.40
C LEU A 391 -6.64 31.33 3.34
N ASP A 392 -6.82 32.19 2.33
CA ASP A 392 -6.12 33.49 2.22
C ASP A 392 -6.36 34.35 3.50
N ALA A 393 -7.60 34.38 4.01
CA ALA A 393 -7.97 35.12 5.23
C ALA A 393 -7.43 34.49 6.53
N ILE A 394 -7.23 33.16 6.56
CA ILE A 394 -6.54 32.48 7.68
C ILE A 394 -5.05 32.80 7.66
N LEU A 395 -4.41 32.80 6.48
CA LEU A 395 -3.00 33.15 6.32
C LEU A 395 -2.71 34.60 6.74
N GLU A 396 -3.63 35.54 6.46
CA GLU A 396 -3.49 36.93 6.91
C GLU A 396 -3.55 37.04 8.45
N LYS A 397 -4.46 36.32 9.11
CA LYS A 397 -4.54 36.27 10.58
C LYS A 397 -3.32 35.61 11.22
N ILE A 398 -2.71 34.61 10.57
CA ILE A 398 -1.45 34.02 11.05
C ILE A 398 -0.35 35.09 11.07
N ARG A 399 -0.22 35.89 10.00
CA ARG A 399 0.73 37.02 9.95
C ARG A 399 0.48 38.06 11.05
N GLU A 400 -0.79 38.37 11.36
CA GLU A 400 -1.14 39.26 12.47
C GLU A 400 -0.69 38.71 13.83
N VAL A 401 -0.83 37.40 14.05
CA VAL A 401 -0.37 36.71 15.27
C VAL A 401 1.16 36.65 15.33
N ASP A 402 1.83 36.29 14.25
CA ASP A 402 3.30 36.22 14.17
C ASP A 402 3.95 37.59 14.48
N ASN A 403 3.43 38.66 13.86
CA ASN A 403 3.87 40.04 14.12
C ASN A 403 3.67 40.43 15.60
N ARG A 404 2.56 39.99 16.22
CA ARG A 404 2.26 40.26 17.63
C ARG A 404 3.11 39.42 18.59
N SER A 405 3.52 38.21 18.20
CA SER A 405 4.51 37.41 18.95
C SER A 405 5.85 38.13 18.98
N ALA A 406 6.34 38.59 17.83
CA ALA A 406 7.59 39.34 17.74
C ALA A 406 7.59 40.65 18.56
N GLU A 407 6.45 41.36 18.63
CA GLU A 407 6.29 42.52 19.52
C GLU A 407 6.38 42.14 21.01
N LEU A 408 5.74 41.04 21.41
CA LEU A 408 5.75 40.54 22.80
C LEU A 408 7.12 39.97 23.20
N GLU A 409 7.81 39.26 22.31
CA GLU A 409 9.17 38.78 22.51
C GLU A 409 10.15 39.95 22.75
N LEU A 410 10.00 41.04 22.00
CA LEU A 410 10.78 42.27 22.22
C LEU A 410 10.51 42.87 23.60
N GLN A 411 9.25 42.94 24.02
CA GLN A 411 8.84 43.44 25.36
C GLN A 411 9.34 42.54 26.49
N ILE A 412 9.35 41.21 26.30
CA ILE A 412 9.91 40.24 27.26
C ILE A 412 11.42 40.40 27.37
N SER A 413 12.13 40.54 26.24
CA SER A 413 13.57 40.77 26.20
C SER A 413 13.98 42.06 26.94
N ASP A 414 13.27 43.16 26.69
CA ASP A 414 13.59 44.44 27.31
C ASP A 414 13.23 44.45 28.82
N SER A 415 12.15 43.75 29.20
CA SER A 415 11.80 43.50 30.60
C SER A 415 12.85 42.64 31.32
N GLY A 416 13.38 41.62 30.65
CA GLY A 416 14.47 40.77 31.15
C GLY A 416 15.76 41.56 31.39
N ARG A 417 16.12 42.47 30.48
CA ARG A 417 17.25 43.39 30.67
C ARG A 417 17.06 44.28 31.91
N VAL A 418 15.90 44.90 32.07
CA VAL A 418 15.58 45.74 33.25
C VAL A 418 15.60 44.91 34.54
N MET A 419 15.17 43.64 34.49
CA MET A 419 15.23 42.73 35.64
C MET A 419 16.68 42.37 36.02
N GLY A 420 17.56 42.12 35.05
CA GLY A 420 18.99 41.92 35.30
C GLY A 420 19.69 43.17 35.86
N GLU A 421 19.37 44.36 35.35
CA GLU A 421 19.85 45.65 35.89
C GLU A 421 19.36 45.95 37.32
N LEU A 422 18.28 45.29 37.76
CA LEU A 422 17.76 45.35 39.12
C LEU A 422 18.44 44.30 40.02
N ASP A 423 18.63 43.08 39.53
CA ASP A 423 19.25 41.97 40.28
C ASP A 423 20.73 42.21 40.59
N VAL A 424 21.49 42.77 39.65
CA VAL A 424 22.87 43.25 39.90
C VAL A 424 22.88 44.29 41.03
N ARG A 425 21.95 45.25 41.00
CA ARG A 425 21.84 46.34 41.99
C ARG A 425 21.37 45.86 43.37
N MET A 426 20.52 44.84 43.39
CA MET A 426 20.14 44.11 44.61
C MET A 426 21.35 43.35 45.18
N SER A 427 22.11 42.66 44.34
CA SER A 427 23.33 41.95 44.72
C SER A 427 24.41 42.89 45.27
N GLU A 428 24.64 44.03 44.63
CA GLU A 428 25.49 45.11 45.15
C GLU A 428 25.01 45.58 46.53
N SER A 429 23.72 45.88 46.67
CA SER A 429 23.11 46.33 47.93
C SER A 429 23.24 45.29 49.05
N CYS A 430 23.02 44.01 48.74
CA CYS A 430 23.23 42.90 49.67
C CYS A 430 24.71 42.76 50.07
N SER A 431 25.65 42.93 49.13
CA SER A 431 27.08 42.85 49.43
C SER A 431 27.53 43.94 50.41
N VAL A 432 26.97 45.15 50.30
CA VAL A 432 27.20 46.28 51.22
C VAL A 432 26.55 46.04 52.59
N LEU A 433 25.31 45.54 52.62
CA LEU A 433 24.63 45.19 53.87
C LEU A 433 25.36 44.08 54.64
N ASP A 434 25.89 43.07 53.94
CA ASP A 434 26.68 42.02 54.57
C ASP A 434 28.08 42.50 54.98
N ALA A 435 28.69 43.47 54.28
CA ALA A 435 29.92 44.11 54.76
C ALA A 435 29.69 44.83 56.10
N LEU A 436 28.63 45.64 56.20
CA LEU A 436 28.24 46.35 57.41
C LEU A 436 27.86 45.39 58.56
N ARG A 437 27.24 44.24 58.25
CA ARG A 437 26.95 43.17 59.22
C ARG A 437 28.20 42.45 59.72
N ARG A 438 29.21 42.24 58.87
CA ARG A 438 30.51 41.67 59.27
C ARG A 438 31.27 42.64 60.19
N GLU A 439 31.27 43.94 59.89
CA GLU A 439 31.86 44.95 60.79
C GLU A 439 31.15 45.05 62.15
N HIS A 440 29.84 44.78 62.20
CA HIS A 440 29.06 44.76 63.45
C HIS A 440 29.12 43.43 64.23
N ARG A 441 29.83 42.40 63.74
CA ARG A 441 29.91 41.09 64.39
C ARG A 441 31.38 40.64 64.52
N GLY A 442 32.06 41.22 65.51
CA GLY A 442 33.40 40.78 65.90
C GLY A 442 33.43 39.35 66.46
N GLU A 443 34.57 38.69 66.21
CA GLU A 443 35.16 37.56 66.95
C GLU A 443 34.24 36.46 67.53
N GLU A 444 34.12 35.33 66.82
CA GLU A 444 34.56 33.97 67.28
C GLU A 444 34.01 32.87 66.34
N PRO A 445 34.71 31.74 66.13
CA PRO A 445 34.23 30.59 65.35
C PRO A 445 33.86 29.37 66.22
N ALA A 446 32.58 28.99 66.28
CA ALA A 446 32.15 27.76 66.94
C ALA A 446 30.90 27.11 66.30
N ALA A 447 30.95 25.77 66.26
CA ALA A 447 29.89 24.75 66.30
C ALA A 447 28.47 25.01 65.72
N ASP A 448 28.04 24.04 64.91
CA ASP A 448 26.77 23.27 65.03
C ASP A 448 25.46 24.00 65.37
N GLU A 449 24.46 23.92 64.47
CA GLU A 449 23.31 23.00 64.68
C GLU A 449 22.39 22.91 63.44
N GLU A 450 21.42 21.98 63.50
CA GLU A 450 20.43 21.67 62.47
C GLU A 450 19.30 22.72 62.37
N SER A 451 18.67 22.88 61.21
CA SER A 451 17.25 23.27 61.14
C SER A 451 16.60 22.99 59.78
N MET A 452 15.50 22.25 59.79
CA MET A 452 14.53 22.14 58.70
C MET A 452 13.32 23.05 58.98
N PRO A 453 12.83 23.84 58.02
CA PRO A 453 11.42 24.23 57.96
C PRO A 453 10.62 23.19 57.17
N ALA A 454 9.40 22.91 57.62
CA ALA A 454 8.41 22.10 56.90
C ALA A 454 7.15 22.94 56.63
N VAL A 455 6.22 22.40 55.80
CA VAL A 455 4.97 23.05 55.34
C VAL A 455 5.28 24.16 54.31
N ASP A 456 4.79 24.07 53.06
CA ASP A 456 3.35 24.07 52.72
C ASP A 456 2.88 22.99 51.72
N GLY A 457 1.57 22.75 51.69
CA GLY A 457 0.88 21.77 50.84
C GLY A 457 0.57 22.34 49.44
N GLY A 458 1.55 22.32 48.55
CA GLY A 458 1.40 22.67 47.14
C GLY A 458 1.32 21.45 46.20
N ASP A 459 0.72 21.68 45.02
CA ASP A 459 0.56 20.71 43.93
C ASP A 459 1.83 19.90 43.60
N GLN A 460 1.67 18.60 43.31
CA GLN A 460 2.78 17.70 42.98
C GLN A 460 3.22 17.87 41.52
N SER A 461 3.79 19.05 41.25
CA SER A 461 4.50 19.36 40.01
C SER A 461 5.61 18.32 39.77
N VAL A 462 5.39 17.42 38.81
CA VAL A 462 6.34 16.36 38.50
C VAL A 462 7.50 16.95 37.69
N SER A 463 8.63 17.17 38.35
CA SER A 463 9.81 17.76 37.74
C SER A 463 10.39 16.87 36.64
N PHE A 464 10.26 17.36 35.40
CA PHE A 464 11.08 17.01 34.24
C PHE A 464 11.91 18.24 33.85
N LEU A 465 13.03 18.07 33.15
CA LEU A 465 13.84 19.20 32.72
C LEU A 465 13.18 19.92 31.54
N GLN A 466 12.88 21.21 31.68
CA GLN A 466 12.64 22.07 30.52
C GLN A 466 14.01 22.48 29.96
N LEU A 467 14.27 22.13 28.71
CA LEU A 467 15.56 22.25 28.04
C LEU A 467 15.47 23.28 26.91
N GLY A 468 16.47 24.14 26.77
CA GLY A 468 16.58 25.06 25.63
C GLY A 468 17.23 24.39 24.42
N LEU A 469 16.98 24.93 23.21
CA LEU A 469 17.54 24.39 21.96
C LEU A 469 19.07 24.20 22.01
N LEU A 470 19.81 25.19 22.54
CA LEU A 470 21.27 25.14 22.64
C LEU A 470 21.78 23.95 23.48
N GLU A 471 21.08 23.60 24.57
CA GLU A 471 21.46 22.47 25.42
C GLU A 471 21.24 21.12 24.69
N LEU A 472 20.28 21.04 23.78
CA LEU A 472 20.10 19.88 22.90
C LEU A 472 21.12 19.83 21.75
N GLU A 473 21.49 20.99 21.19
CA GLU A 473 22.54 21.07 20.17
C GLU A 473 23.89 20.63 20.75
N GLU A 474 24.28 21.12 21.93
CA GLU A 474 25.49 20.66 22.63
C GLU A 474 25.42 19.18 22.96
N ALA A 475 24.29 18.68 23.49
CA ALA A 475 24.13 17.28 23.86
C ALA A 475 24.16 16.31 22.66
N THR A 476 23.93 16.76 21.42
CA THR A 476 23.80 15.90 20.21
C THR A 476 24.83 16.16 19.10
N ASP A 477 25.82 17.03 19.35
CA ASP A 477 26.71 17.62 18.32
C ASP A 477 25.91 18.25 17.15
N ARG A 478 24.98 19.14 17.49
CA ARG A 478 24.06 19.84 16.55
C ARG A 478 23.29 18.86 15.66
N PHE A 479 22.72 17.83 16.28
CA PHE A 479 21.90 16.80 15.63
C PHE A 479 22.64 16.09 14.47
N ASN A 480 23.92 15.76 14.72
CA ASN A 480 24.80 15.07 13.78
C ASN A 480 24.16 13.77 13.25
N GLU A 481 24.13 13.55 11.92
CA GLU A 481 23.50 12.36 11.34
C GLU A 481 24.16 11.04 11.80
N SER A 482 25.42 11.07 12.23
CA SER A 482 26.12 9.91 12.81
C SER A 482 25.68 9.55 14.23
N THR A 483 24.96 10.43 14.93
CA THR A 483 24.35 10.13 16.24
C THR A 483 22.86 9.76 16.11
N MET A 484 22.29 9.75 14.90
CA MET A 484 20.90 9.35 14.67
C MET A 484 20.73 7.83 14.89
N ILE A 485 19.92 7.46 15.89
CA ILE A 485 19.61 6.08 16.28
C ILE A 485 18.22 5.61 15.84
N GLY A 486 17.40 6.48 15.23
CA GLY A 486 16.08 6.09 14.75
C GLY A 486 15.38 7.16 13.93
N GLY A 487 14.34 6.75 13.17
CA GLY A 487 13.49 7.65 12.40
C GLY A 487 13.99 8.01 10.99
N ALA A 488 15.05 7.37 10.49
CA ALA A 488 15.61 7.61 9.15
C ALA A 488 14.70 7.16 7.98
N SER A 489 13.61 6.44 8.25
CA SER A 489 12.67 5.94 7.25
C SER A 489 11.66 7.00 6.80
N ALA A 490 11.38 7.06 5.50
CA ALA A 490 10.38 7.97 4.94
C ALA A 490 8.97 7.63 5.49
N GLY A 491 8.36 8.58 6.20
CA GLY A 491 7.09 8.38 6.91
C GLY A 491 7.23 8.18 8.43
N SER A 492 8.42 8.30 9.00
CA SER A 492 8.61 8.43 10.46
C SER A 492 7.96 9.72 10.98
N ARG A 493 7.44 9.69 12.21
CA ARG A 493 6.86 10.87 12.90
C ARG A 493 7.92 11.74 13.61
N GLY A 494 9.20 11.50 13.37
CA GLY A 494 10.31 12.15 14.09
C GLY A 494 11.64 11.42 13.92
N ARG A 495 12.75 12.12 14.14
CA ARG A 495 14.12 11.58 14.19
C ARG A 495 14.58 11.44 15.64
N VAL A 496 15.34 10.39 15.94
CA VAL A 496 15.86 10.10 17.28
C VAL A 496 17.38 10.14 17.25
N TYR A 497 17.99 10.93 18.12
CA TYR A 497 19.43 11.11 18.24
C TYR A 497 19.92 10.63 19.60
N ARG A 498 21.08 9.97 19.62
CA ARG A 498 21.84 9.70 20.84
C ARG A 498 22.54 10.99 21.28
N GLY A 499 22.43 11.32 22.56
CA GLY A 499 23.10 12.47 23.14
C GLY A 499 23.68 12.23 24.52
N SER A 500 24.41 13.22 25.03
CA SER A 500 25.00 13.26 26.37
C SER A 500 24.59 14.55 27.09
N LEU A 501 23.46 14.49 27.80
CA LEU A 501 22.90 15.63 28.53
C LEU A 501 23.43 15.65 29.97
N ARG A 502 24.24 16.65 30.33
CA ARG A 502 24.85 16.78 31.67
C ARG A 502 25.60 15.52 32.15
N GLY A 503 26.17 14.75 31.20
CA GLY A 503 26.86 13.47 31.44
C GLY A 503 25.96 12.23 31.42
N MET A 504 24.63 12.39 31.34
CA MET A 504 23.69 11.28 31.16
C MET A 504 23.53 10.94 29.68
N SER A 505 23.63 9.65 29.32
CA SER A 505 23.27 9.18 27.97
C SER A 505 21.76 9.25 27.76
N VAL A 506 21.33 9.98 26.72
CA VAL A 506 19.92 10.26 26.43
C VAL A 506 19.54 9.95 24.99
N ALA A 507 18.24 9.72 24.76
CA ALA A 507 17.62 9.67 23.44
C ALA A 507 16.78 10.93 23.20
N VAL A 508 17.25 11.81 22.33
CA VAL A 508 16.59 13.07 21.94
C VAL A 508 15.70 12.81 20.72
N LYS A 509 14.39 12.81 20.90
CA LYS A 509 13.40 12.59 19.83
C LYS A 509 12.83 13.92 19.36
N MET A 510 13.22 14.37 18.16
CA MET A 510 12.66 15.55 17.50
C MET A 510 11.49 15.17 16.61
N ILE A 511 10.36 15.87 16.74
CA ILE A 511 9.23 15.75 15.79
C ILE A 511 9.62 16.42 14.46
N CYS A 512 9.26 15.84 13.32
CA CYS A 512 9.62 16.40 12.01
C CYS A 512 8.92 17.76 11.75
N PRO A 513 9.58 18.78 11.15
CA PRO A 513 9.01 20.12 11.01
C PRO A 513 7.75 20.22 10.15
N ASP A 514 7.55 19.27 9.23
CA ASP A 514 6.36 19.12 8.38
C ASP A 514 5.13 18.56 9.13
N VAL A 515 5.32 18.07 10.36
CA VAL A 515 4.24 17.62 11.24
C VAL A 515 3.64 18.82 11.99
N ALA A 516 2.34 19.04 11.81
CA ALA A 516 1.59 20.05 12.54
C ALA A 516 1.43 19.66 14.02
N VAL A 517 2.25 20.28 14.87
CA VAL A 517 2.20 20.17 16.33
C VAL A 517 1.38 21.32 16.91
N HIS A 518 0.41 21.01 17.77
CA HIS A 518 -0.26 22.02 18.58
C HIS A 518 0.42 22.10 19.95
N GLU A 519 1.00 23.24 20.30
CA GLU A 519 1.76 23.45 21.54
C GLU A 519 0.97 23.08 22.80
N ALA A 520 -0.29 23.52 22.89
CA ALA A 520 -1.18 23.18 24.01
C ALA A 520 -1.56 21.68 24.08
N ARG A 521 -1.33 20.90 23.02
CA ARG A 521 -1.39 19.42 23.05
C ARG A 521 -0.03 18.83 23.41
N PHE A 522 1.06 19.39 22.88
CA PHE A 522 2.42 18.98 23.16
C PHE A 522 2.74 19.06 24.66
N GLY A 523 2.46 20.19 25.31
CA GLY A 523 2.60 20.36 26.75
C GLY A 523 1.84 19.28 27.54
N ARG A 524 0.52 19.17 27.33
CA ARG A 524 -0.31 18.15 28.02
C ARG A 524 0.16 16.71 27.80
N ALA A 525 0.72 16.40 26.63
CA ALA A 525 1.28 15.08 26.34
C ALA A 525 2.63 14.87 27.05
N VAL A 526 3.52 15.87 27.07
CA VAL A 526 4.74 15.85 27.89
C VAL A 526 4.41 15.69 29.37
N ASP A 527 3.43 16.43 29.90
CA ASP A 527 2.98 16.32 31.29
C ASP A 527 2.45 14.91 31.63
N ALA A 528 1.75 14.26 30.69
CA ALA A 528 1.25 12.90 30.86
C ALA A 528 2.39 11.88 30.86
N ILE A 529 3.39 12.05 29.99
CA ILE A 529 4.59 11.21 29.95
C ILE A 529 5.43 11.42 31.22
N ALA A 530 5.57 12.65 31.72
CA ALA A 530 6.33 12.97 32.94
C ALA A 530 5.76 12.28 34.19
N ARG A 531 4.43 12.17 34.28
CA ARG A 531 3.71 11.46 35.36
C ARG A 531 3.85 9.94 35.29
N ALA A 532 4.06 9.36 34.11
CA ALA A 532 4.14 7.92 33.91
C ALA A 532 5.51 7.35 34.34
N ARG A 533 5.62 6.89 35.59
CA ARG A 533 6.85 6.33 36.16
C ARG A 533 6.66 4.87 36.52
N HIS A 534 7.22 3.99 35.69
CA HIS A 534 7.11 2.53 35.82
C HIS A 534 8.41 1.88 35.32
N PRO A 535 8.97 0.82 35.95
CA PRO A 535 10.25 0.23 35.56
C PRO A 535 10.30 -0.27 34.11
N ASN A 536 9.15 -0.60 33.52
CA ASN A 536 9.03 -1.06 32.13
C ASN A 536 8.50 0.01 31.15
N ILE A 537 8.56 1.29 31.52
CA ILE A 537 8.35 2.44 30.62
C ILE A 537 9.66 3.22 30.53
N VAL A 538 10.02 3.69 29.33
CA VAL A 538 11.22 4.51 29.14
C VAL A 538 11.02 5.87 29.80
N ALA A 539 11.87 6.20 30.78
CA ALA A 539 11.74 7.41 31.58
C ALA A 539 11.99 8.70 30.76
N LEU A 540 11.13 9.70 31.00
CA LEU A 540 11.34 11.08 30.53
C LEU A 540 12.41 11.77 31.37
N VAL A 541 13.39 12.37 30.69
CA VAL A 541 14.42 13.23 31.29
C VAL A 541 14.05 14.70 31.15
N GLY A 542 13.50 15.09 29.99
CA GLY A 542 13.09 16.47 29.75
C GLY A 542 12.42 16.71 28.40
N ALA A 543 12.06 17.95 28.12
CA ALA A 543 11.47 18.37 26.85
C ALA A 543 11.95 19.79 26.46
N CYS A 544 12.03 20.02 25.15
CA CYS A 544 12.31 21.32 24.56
C CYS A 544 11.17 21.67 23.59
N PRO A 545 10.21 22.52 24.00
CA PRO A 545 9.11 22.93 23.13
C PRO A 545 9.59 23.65 21.86
N GLU A 546 10.63 24.50 21.98
CA GLU A 546 11.28 25.23 20.89
C GLU A 546 11.70 24.29 19.74
N ALA A 547 12.42 23.21 20.09
CA ALA A 547 12.90 22.19 19.16
C ALA A 547 11.83 21.13 18.79
N ARG A 548 10.60 21.23 19.35
CA ARG A 548 9.56 20.19 19.32
C ARG A 548 10.11 18.81 19.71
N ALA A 549 10.97 18.79 20.74
CA ALA A 549 11.80 17.65 21.09
C ALA A 549 11.50 17.11 22.49
N VAL A 550 11.59 15.79 22.65
CA VAL A 550 11.34 15.08 23.91
C VAL A 550 12.53 14.17 24.21
N VAL A 551 13.11 14.31 25.40
CA VAL A 551 14.38 13.67 25.81
C VAL A 551 14.10 12.58 26.82
N HIS A 552 14.52 11.36 26.50
CA HIS A 552 14.33 10.16 27.30
C HIS A 552 15.68 9.57 27.75
N GLU A 553 15.66 8.64 28.71
CA GLU A 553 16.81 7.78 28.99
C GLU A 553 17.23 7.01 27.72
N LEU A 554 18.53 6.79 27.52
CA LEU A 554 19.01 5.94 26.42
C LEU A 554 18.98 4.46 26.81
N VAL A 555 18.01 3.72 26.27
CA VAL A 555 17.99 2.25 26.34
C VAL A 555 18.95 1.67 25.27
N PRO A 556 19.98 0.89 25.63
CA PRO A 556 21.12 0.67 24.73
C PRO A 556 20.98 -0.51 23.74
N GLY A 557 20.14 -1.51 24.01
CA GLY A 557 20.02 -2.74 23.20
C GLY A 557 19.17 -2.62 21.93
N GLY A 558 18.82 -1.41 21.50
CA GLY A 558 18.01 -1.16 20.29
C GLY A 558 16.53 -1.53 20.44
N SER A 559 15.80 -1.63 19.32
CA SER A 559 14.39 -2.03 19.32
C SER A 559 14.19 -3.52 19.05
N LEU A 560 13.03 -4.03 19.46
CA LEU A 560 12.60 -5.39 19.14
C LEU A 560 12.40 -5.60 17.63
N GLU A 561 12.11 -4.56 16.85
CA GLU A 561 12.05 -4.68 15.37
C GLU A 561 13.44 -4.97 14.79
N ASP A 562 14.47 -4.23 15.22
CA ASP A 562 15.87 -4.47 14.81
C ASP A 562 16.33 -5.88 15.24
N ARG A 563 15.96 -6.28 16.46
CA ARG A 563 16.34 -7.58 17.05
C ARG A 563 15.72 -8.79 16.37
N LEU A 564 14.54 -8.63 15.77
CA LEU A 564 13.83 -9.67 15.00
C LEU A 564 14.17 -9.64 13.50
N GLY A 565 14.56 -8.48 12.96
CA GLY A 565 14.89 -8.31 11.53
C GLY A 565 16.38 -8.40 11.16
N GLY A 566 17.28 -8.35 12.14
CA GLY A 566 18.73 -8.37 11.94
C GLY A 566 19.38 -9.75 11.87
N GLU A 567 20.69 -9.80 11.62
CA GLU A 567 21.51 -11.02 11.52
C GLU A 567 21.84 -11.67 12.88
N ALA A 568 21.27 -11.16 13.98
CA ALA A 568 21.52 -11.67 15.33
C ALA A 568 20.88 -13.06 15.56
N PRO A 569 21.46 -13.93 16.40
CA PRO A 569 20.87 -15.24 16.70
C PRO A 569 19.41 -15.13 17.15
N PRO A 570 18.50 -16.03 16.72
CA PRO A 570 17.08 -15.98 17.10
C PRO A 570 16.85 -15.83 18.61
N LEU A 571 15.87 -15.02 19.01
CA LEU A 571 15.48 -14.89 20.41
C LEU A 571 14.92 -16.24 20.92
N PRO A 572 15.45 -16.82 22.00
CA PRO A 572 14.88 -18.04 22.59
C PRO A 572 13.53 -17.72 23.23
N TRP A 573 12.64 -18.71 23.27
CA TRP A 573 11.23 -18.50 23.62
C TRP A 573 11.01 -17.85 25.00
N HIS A 574 11.78 -18.21 26.02
CA HIS A 574 11.68 -17.61 27.36
C HIS A 574 12.01 -16.11 27.35
N ALA A 575 12.97 -15.68 26.54
CA ALA A 575 13.27 -14.26 26.35
C ALA A 575 12.12 -13.54 25.64
N ARG A 576 11.45 -14.20 24.67
CA ARG A 576 10.25 -13.64 24.03
C ARG A 576 9.10 -13.44 25.03
N CYS A 577 8.87 -14.39 25.94
CA CYS A 577 7.91 -14.24 27.03
C CYS A 577 8.27 -13.07 27.97
N GLY A 578 9.52 -12.99 28.42
CA GLY A 578 9.99 -11.89 29.28
C GLY A 578 9.88 -10.52 28.60
N ILE A 579 10.26 -10.41 27.32
CA ILE A 579 10.15 -9.19 26.50
C ILE A 579 8.68 -8.77 26.31
N ALA A 580 7.74 -9.72 26.25
CA ALA A 580 6.30 -9.46 26.14
C ALA A 580 5.65 -9.08 27.48
N TYR A 581 6.09 -9.68 28.59
CA TYR A 581 5.55 -9.39 29.93
C TYR A 581 5.75 -7.92 30.32
N ARG A 582 6.85 -7.29 29.89
CA ARG A 582 7.18 -5.89 30.20
C ARG A 582 6.19 -4.86 29.63
N PRO A 583 5.84 -4.86 28.33
CA PRO A 583 4.78 -3.99 27.81
C PRO A 583 3.39 -4.34 28.36
N CYS A 584 3.07 -5.60 28.67
CA CYS A 584 1.82 -5.91 29.41
C CYS A 584 1.75 -5.16 30.74
N SER A 585 2.82 -5.24 31.54
CA SER A 585 2.92 -4.58 32.85
C SER A 585 2.86 -3.06 32.74
N ALA A 586 3.57 -2.48 31.76
CA ALA A 586 3.52 -1.06 31.45
C ALA A 586 2.12 -0.56 31.04
N LEU A 587 1.40 -1.34 30.23
CA LEU A 587 0.04 -1.00 29.79
C LEU A 587 -0.97 -1.11 30.94
N ALA A 588 -0.89 -2.14 31.78
CA ALA A 588 -1.75 -2.27 32.96
C ALA A 588 -1.60 -1.05 33.90
N TYR A 589 -0.36 -0.62 34.16
CA TYR A 589 -0.08 0.61 34.90
C TYR A 589 -0.69 1.85 34.22
N LEU A 590 -0.43 2.07 32.92
CA LEU A 590 -0.94 3.24 32.19
C LEU A 590 -2.48 3.30 32.19
N HIS A 591 -3.14 2.17 31.93
CA HIS A 591 -4.59 2.06 31.90
C HIS A 591 -5.21 2.29 33.29
N SER A 592 -4.54 1.86 34.37
CA SER A 592 -4.95 2.19 35.74
C SER A 592 -4.92 3.70 36.04
N THR A 593 -4.02 4.43 35.39
CA THR A 593 -3.92 5.90 35.44
C THR A 593 -4.71 6.61 34.31
N ALA A 594 -5.68 5.92 33.70
CA ALA A 594 -6.51 6.41 32.59
C ALA A 594 -5.73 6.97 31.38
N THR A 595 -4.49 6.51 31.19
CA THR A 595 -3.59 6.95 30.11
C THR A 595 -3.48 5.84 29.07
N VAL A 596 -3.58 6.19 27.78
CA VAL A 596 -3.44 5.25 26.65
C VAL A 596 -2.10 5.47 25.96
N HIS A 597 -1.40 4.40 25.59
CA HIS A 597 -0.07 4.48 24.97
C HIS A 597 -0.16 4.90 23.49
N GLY A 598 -1.01 4.22 22.71
CA GLY A 598 -1.41 4.55 21.35
C GLY A 598 -0.38 4.34 20.23
N ASP A 599 0.82 3.86 20.55
CA ASP A 599 1.85 3.50 19.55
C ASP A 599 2.59 2.19 19.91
N VAL A 600 1.89 1.19 20.48
CA VAL A 600 2.50 -0.11 20.86
C VAL A 600 2.92 -0.90 19.61
N ARG A 601 4.24 -1.10 19.41
CA ARG A 601 4.85 -1.86 18.30
C ARG A 601 6.26 -2.34 18.66
N PRO A 602 6.86 -3.31 17.93
CA PRO A 602 8.25 -3.73 18.12
C PRO A 602 9.28 -2.58 17.97
N THR A 603 9.02 -1.57 17.12
CA THR A 603 9.83 -0.34 17.02
C THR A 603 9.98 0.41 18.34
N ASN A 604 9.02 0.23 19.24
CA ASN A 604 8.81 0.98 20.46
C ASN A 604 8.99 0.09 21.72
N ILE A 605 9.34 -1.18 21.57
CA ILE A 605 9.77 -2.07 22.66
C ILE A 605 11.29 -2.09 22.60
N LEU A 606 11.95 -1.40 23.51
CA LEU A 606 13.41 -1.27 23.55
C LEU A 606 14.01 -2.30 24.50
N LEU A 607 15.15 -2.87 24.14
CA LEU A 607 15.82 -3.94 24.90
C LEU A 607 16.93 -3.36 25.79
N GLU A 608 16.96 -3.72 27.07
CA GLU A 608 17.89 -3.08 28.01
C GLU A 608 19.34 -3.57 27.89
N ASP A 609 19.56 -4.76 27.32
CA ASP A 609 20.88 -5.36 27.08
C ASP A 609 20.89 -6.27 25.83
N GLU A 610 22.09 -6.60 25.33
CA GLU A 610 22.28 -7.50 24.17
C GLU A 610 21.83 -8.95 24.47
N GLN A 611 21.85 -9.35 25.74
CA GLN A 611 21.36 -10.65 26.21
C GLN A 611 19.83 -10.76 26.16
N CYS A 612 19.16 -9.62 25.94
CA CYS A 612 17.72 -9.45 25.84
C CYS A 612 16.97 -9.79 27.15
N SER A 613 17.60 -9.57 28.31
CA SER A 613 17.09 -9.96 29.64
C SER A 613 15.84 -9.18 30.09
N SER A 614 15.66 -7.96 29.58
CA SER A 614 14.60 -7.03 29.97
C SER A 614 14.27 -6.07 28.82
N SER A 615 13.09 -5.45 28.88
CA SER A 615 12.63 -4.45 27.91
C SER A 615 11.82 -3.33 28.55
N LYS A 616 11.76 -2.19 27.85
CA LYS A 616 10.97 -1.01 28.21
C LYS A 616 10.12 -0.53 27.04
N LEU A 617 8.90 -0.10 27.34
CA LEU A 617 7.98 0.48 26.37
C LEU A 617 8.26 1.99 26.19
N ALA A 618 8.52 2.39 24.95
CA ALA A 618 8.85 3.74 24.53
C ALA A 618 7.74 4.32 23.62
N GLY A 619 7.73 5.65 23.45
CA GLY A 619 6.78 6.29 22.52
C GLY A 619 5.39 6.58 23.10
N LEU A 620 5.26 6.55 24.42
CA LEU A 620 4.08 7.04 25.15
C LEU A 620 3.71 8.45 24.68
N GLY A 621 2.41 8.72 24.54
CA GLY A 621 1.87 10.05 24.19
C GLY A 621 2.13 10.50 22.75
N MET A 622 2.88 9.75 21.94
CA MET A 622 3.23 10.12 20.56
C MET A 622 2.04 10.50 19.65
N PRO A 623 0.86 9.84 19.72
CA PRO A 623 -0.31 10.27 18.95
C PRO A 623 -0.89 11.62 19.39
N GLY A 624 -0.67 12.01 20.65
CA GLY A 624 -1.18 13.26 21.24
C GLY A 624 -0.44 14.52 20.77
N PHE A 625 0.81 14.38 20.31
CA PHE A 625 1.63 15.50 19.81
C PHE A 625 1.13 16.11 18.48
N VAL A 626 0.28 15.39 17.74
CA VAL A 626 -0.04 15.69 16.33
C VAL A 626 -1.54 16.00 16.16
N ALA A 627 -1.88 16.80 15.15
CA ALA A 627 -3.27 16.97 14.72
C ALA A 627 -3.82 15.67 14.07
N PRO A 628 -4.97 15.13 14.51
CA PRO A 628 -5.63 14.02 13.82
C PRO A 628 -6.23 14.49 12.48
N PRO A 629 -6.41 13.58 11.48
CA PRO A 629 -6.17 12.14 11.54
C PRO A 629 -4.94 11.73 10.70
N GLN A 630 -3.72 12.03 11.18
CA GLN A 630 -2.50 11.46 10.60
C GLN A 630 -2.34 9.97 10.95
N LEU A 631 -3.08 9.11 10.25
CA LEU A 631 -2.97 7.65 10.32
C LEU A 631 -1.50 7.20 10.15
N PRO A 632 -1.06 6.14 10.85
CA PRO A 632 0.21 5.50 10.55
C PRO A 632 0.27 5.03 9.09
N SER A 633 1.48 4.94 8.53
CA SER A 633 1.70 4.47 7.15
C SER A 633 2.49 3.16 7.13
N GLY A 634 2.29 2.36 6.08
CA GLY A 634 3.02 1.10 5.88
C GLY A 634 2.79 0.07 6.99
N VAL A 635 3.88 -0.59 7.43
CA VAL A 635 3.86 -1.69 8.42
C VAL A 635 3.16 -1.31 9.73
N ALA A 636 3.24 -0.03 10.12
CA ALA A 636 2.64 0.45 11.36
C ALA A 636 1.11 0.27 11.42
N LEU A 637 0.41 0.20 10.27
CA LEU A 637 -1.03 -0.06 10.20
C LEU A 637 -1.43 -1.46 10.71
N ALA A 638 -0.53 -2.45 10.68
CA ALA A 638 -0.83 -3.82 11.08
C ALA A 638 -1.20 -3.98 12.57
N TYR A 639 -0.80 -3.02 13.39
CA TYR A 639 -1.02 -3.00 14.84
C TYR A 639 -2.22 -2.12 15.25
N VAL A 640 -2.75 -1.31 14.32
CA VAL A 640 -3.81 -0.35 14.61
C VAL A 640 -5.15 -1.05 14.72
N GLU A 641 -5.88 -0.76 15.78
CA GLU A 641 -7.19 -1.34 16.06
C GLU A 641 -8.27 -0.82 15.07
N PRO A 642 -9.16 -1.68 14.53
CA PRO A 642 -10.09 -1.28 13.48
C PRO A 642 -11.09 -0.17 13.83
N ARG A 643 -11.58 -0.09 15.08
CA ARG A 643 -12.48 0.98 15.52
C ARG A 643 -11.75 2.32 15.58
N TYR A 644 -10.49 2.37 16.04
CA TYR A 644 -9.68 3.59 15.98
C TYR A 644 -9.53 4.13 14.55
N LEU A 645 -9.40 3.24 13.54
CA LEU A 645 -9.39 3.65 12.14
C LEU A 645 -10.74 4.23 11.66
N ALA A 646 -11.85 3.87 12.32
CA ALA A 646 -13.20 4.32 11.97
C ALA A 646 -13.70 5.54 12.78
N THR A 647 -13.31 5.67 14.05
CA THR A 647 -13.77 6.73 14.96
C THR A 647 -12.72 7.79 15.27
N GLY A 648 -11.42 7.46 15.14
CA GLY A 648 -10.31 8.29 15.63
C GLY A 648 -10.18 8.35 17.16
N GLU A 649 -11.00 7.61 17.90
CA GLU A 649 -11.06 7.64 19.37
C GLU A 649 -10.01 6.68 19.97
N LEU A 650 -8.95 7.25 20.58
CA LEU A 650 -7.89 6.47 21.20
C LEU A 650 -8.33 5.92 22.56
N THR A 651 -8.44 4.59 22.68
CA THR A 651 -8.93 3.91 23.89
C THR A 651 -7.93 2.85 24.39
N PRO A 652 -8.02 2.40 25.66
CA PRO A 652 -7.22 1.28 26.18
C PRO A 652 -7.27 0.00 25.33
N GLN A 653 -8.39 -0.25 24.64
CA GLN A 653 -8.55 -1.39 23.74
C GLN A 653 -7.60 -1.34 22.53
N CYS A 654 -7.21 -0.14 22.09
CA CYS A 654 -6.27 0.03 20.98
C CYS A 654 -4.88 -0.50 21.34
N ASP A 655 -4.45 -0.31 22.59
CA ASP A 655 -3.18 -0.84 23.09
C ASP A 655 -3.23 -2.37 23.24
N VAL A 656 -4.35 -2.91 23.75
CA VAL A 656 -4.52 -4.37 23.90
C VAL A 656 -4.55 -5.07 22.54
N HIS A 657 -5.23 -4.51 21.53
CA HIS A 657 -5.18 -5.02 20.16
C HIS A 657 -3.74 -5.05 19.62
N ALA A 658 -3.02 -3.94 19.76
CA ALA A 658 -1.65 -3.80 19.28
C ALA A 658 -0.67 -4.74 20.00
N LEU A 659 -0.85 -4.93 21.32
CA LEU A 659 -0.16 -5.94 22.11
C LEU A 659 -0.44 -7.36 21.60
N GLY A 660 -1.71 -7.69 21.32
CA GLY A 660 -2.10 -8.98 20.75
C GLY A 660 -1.32 -9.31 19.46
N VAL A 661 -1.21 -8.33 18.56
CA VAL A 661 -0.39 -8.46 17.33
C VAL A 661 1.10 -8.69 17.65
N VAL A 662 1.66 -8.03 18.68
CA VAL A 662 3.05 -8.27 19.14
C VAL A 662 3.23 -9.69 19.68
N LEU A 663 2.29 -10.21 20.49
CA LEU A 663 2.34 -11.59 20.99
C LEU A 663 2.35 -12.61 19.85
N LEU A 664 1.49 -12.38 18.84
CA LEU A 664 1.41 -13.22 17.66
C LEU A 664 2.71 -13.18 16.83
N CYS A 665 3.31 -12.00 16.61
CA CYS A 665 4.64 -11.88 16.00
C CYS A 665 5.71 -12.68 16.77
N LEU A 666 5.71 -12.61 18.10
CA LEU A 666 6.71 -13.27 18.95
C LEU A 666 6.58 -14.79 18.97
N VAL A 667 5.37 -15.35 18.97
CA VAL A 667 5.17 -16.82 18.93
C VAL A 667 5.44 -17.38 17.53
N THR A 668 5.01 -16.68 16.47
CA THR A 668 5.08 -17.20 15.08
C THR A 668 6.37 -16.86 14.34
N GLY A 669 7.11 -15.84 14.78
CA GLY A 669 8.26 -15.29 14.04
C GLY A 669 7.87 -14.57 12.74
N MET A 670 6.57 -14.46 12.43
CA MET A 670 6.07 -13.90 11.19
C MET A 670 5.77 -12.40 11.30
N PRO A 671 5.81 -11.63 10.19
CA PRO A 671 5.34 -10.25 10.16
C PRO A 671 3.86 -10.14 10.57
N ALA A 672 3.48 -9.06 11.24
CA ALA A 672 2.18 -8.84 11.88
C ALA A 672 0.93 -9.35 11.12
N PHE A 673 0.74 -8.97 9.85
CA PHE A 673 -0.43 -9.43 9.08
C PHE A 673 -0.41 -10.94 8.76
N ALA A 674 0.76 -11.58 8.71
CA ALA A 674 0.88 -13.04 8.58
C ALA A 674 0.62 -13.71 9.93
N ALA A 675 1.19 -13.20 11.01
CA ALA A 675 1.09 -13.76 12.35
C ALA A 675 -0.37 -13.97 12.79
N LYS A 676 -1.25 -12.94 12.67
CA LYS A 676 -2.69 -13.10 12.99
C LYS A 676 -3.36 -14.15 12.11
N LYS A 677 -3.13 -14.12 10.79
CA LYS A 677 -3.75 -15.07 9.84
C LYS A 677 -3.28 -16.52 10.03
N ALA A 678 -2.02 -16.74 10.41
CA ALA A 678 -1.47 -18.06 10.68
C ALA A 678 -2.01 -18.63 12.00
N ALA A 679 -2.05 -17.81 13.06
CA ALA A 679 -2.63 -18.21 14.34
C ALA A 679 -4.13 -18.50 14.24
N GLN A 680 -4.90 -17.70 13.49
CA GLN A 680 -6.33 -17.97 13.23
C GLN A 680 -6.51 -19.33 12.53
N LYS A 681 -5.76 -19.63 11.45
CA LYS A 681 -5.79 -20.95 10.81
C LYS A 681 -5.46 -22.11 11.78
N ALA A 682 -4.57 -21.89 12.73
CA ALA A 682 -4.18 -22.91 13.70
C ALA A 682 -5.22 -23.12 14.80
N ASN A 683 -5.86 -22.05 15.26
CA ASN A 683 -7.05 -22.09 16.12
C ASN A 683 -8.21 -22.84 15.43
N ASP A 684 -8.43 -22.57 14.14
CA ASP A 684 -9.50 -23.16 13.33
C ASP A 684 -9.19 -24.59 12.85
N GLY A 685 -8.09 -25.20 13.33
CA GLY A 685 -7.66 -26.56 12.99
C GLY A 685 -7.25 -26.76 11.52
N SER A 686 -7.10 -25.70 10.74
CA SER A 686 -6.74 -25.73 9.32
C SER A 686 -5.24 -25.95 9.07
N THR A 687 -4.41 -25.69 10.07
CA THR A 687 -2.96 -25.96 10.10
C THR A 687 -2.55 -26.35 11.52
N PRO A 688 -1.67 -27.33 11.75
CA PRO A 688 -1.27 -27.70 13.11
C PRO A 688 -0.35 -26.62 13.71
N TRP A 689 -0.47 -26.35 15.02
CA TRP A 689 0.32 -25.31 15.70
C TRP A 689 1.83 -25.44 15.52
N HIS A 690 2.37 -26.65 15.37
CA HIS A 690 3.81 -26.86 15.17
C HIS A 690 4.36 -26.39 13.80
N GLU A 691 3.49 -26.10 12.82
CA GLU A 691 3.86 -25.44 11.55
C GLU A 691 3.78 -23.90 11.64
N VAL A 692 3.17 -23.36 12.70
CA VAL A 692 2.87 -21.93 12.88
C VAL A 692 3.72 -21.28 13.98
N VAL A 693 4.15 -22.05 14.99
CA VAL A 693 5.08 -21.63 16.04
C VAL A 693 6.52 -21.57 15.50
N ASP A 694 7.26 -20.53 15.87
CA ASP A 694 8.63 -20.31 15.41
C ASP A 694 9.62 -21.33 15.99
N ALA A 695 9.98 -22.34 15.18
CA ALA A 695 10.98 -23.34 15.52
C ALA A 695 12.38 -22.75 15.81
N THR A 696 12.68 -21.51 15.36
CA THR A 696 13.95 -20.83 15.69
C THR A 696 13.99 -20.30 17.12
N ALA A 697 12.84 -20.18 17.81
CA ALA A 697 12.77 -19.85 19.23
C ALA A 697 13.30 -20.97 20.16
N GLY A 698 13.74 -22.10 19.59
CA GLY A 698 14.12 -23.31 20.31
C GLY A 698 12.91 -24.15 20.69
N GLY A 699 13.12 -25.12 21.58
CA GLY A 699 12.07 -26.06 22.02
C GLY A 699 11.03 -25.43 22.96
N TRP A 700 10.20 -24.51 22.48
CA TRP A 700 9.03 -24.00 23.19
C TRP A 700 8.05 -25.17 23.47
N PRO A 701 7.63 -25.42 24.72
CA PRO A 701 6.52 -26.33 25.00
C PRO A 701 5.27 -25.92 24.23
N MET A 702 4.73 -26.80 23.39
CA MET A 702 3.65 -26.47 22.44
C MET A 702 2.39 -25.95 23.13
N GLU A 703 2.11 -26.44 24.34
CA GLU A 703 1.06 -25.96 25.24
C GLU A 703 1.23 -24.45 25.52
N ARG A 704 2.40 -24.03 26.02
CA ARG A 704 2.71 -22.61 26.29
C ARG A 704 2.72 -21.75 25.03
N ALA A 705 3.18 -22.28 23.90
CA ALA A 705 3.16 -21.54 22.63
C ALA A 705 1.72 -21.29 22.17
N THR A 706 0.86 -22.30 22.31
CA THR A 706 -0.58 -22.23 22.00
C THR A 706 -1.29 -21.27 22.95
N GLU A 707 -1.04 -21.32 24.26
CA GLU A 707 -1.61 -20.40 25.25
C GLU A 707 -1.31 -18.93 24.91
N VAL A 708 -0.04 -18.58 24.63
CA VAL A 708 0.36 -17.21 24.29
C VAL A 708 -0.21 -16.76 22.93
N ALA A 709 -0.36 -17.67 21.95
CA ALA A 709 -0.97 -17.35 20.67
C ALA A 709 -2.50 -17.15 20.77
N LEU A 710 -3.20 -18.00 21.53
CA LEU A 710 -4.64 -17.86 21.78
C LEU A 710 -4.96 -16.58 22.56
N LEU A 711 -4.13 -16.23 23.55
CA LEU A 711 -4.15 -14.92 24.21
C LEU A 711 -3.96 -13.78 23.19
N GLY A 712 -2.98 -13.89 22.30
CA GLY A 712 -2.74 -12.92 21.23
C GLY A 712 -3.97 -12.70 20.34
N LEU A 713 -4.64 -13.78 19.92
CA LEU A 713 -5.91 -13.71 19.18
C LEU A 713 -7.01 -13.05 20.03
N LYS A 714 -7.18 -13.45 21.29
CA LYS A 714 -8.17 -12.88 22.22
C LYS A 714 -8.01 -11.37 22.38
N CYS A 715 -6.78 -10.89 22.48
CA CYS A 715 -6.45 -9.46 22.52
C CYS A 715 -6.77 -8.72 21.22
N CYS A 716 -6.62 -9.36 20.06
CA CYS A 716 -7.00 -8.79 18.76
C CYS A 716 -8.52 -8.80 18.50
N ASP A 717 -9.22 -9.84 18.93
CA ASP A 717 -10.59 -10.16 18.48
C ASP A 717 -11.68 -9.77 19.51
N ALA A 718 -11.28 -9.11 20.61
CA ALA A 718 -12.15 -8.59 21.68
C ALA A 718 -13.24 -7.59 21.22
N VAL A 719 -13.23 -7.16 19.96
CA VAL A 719 -14.23 -6.29 19.34
C VAL A 719 -15.24 -7.06 18.49
N GLU A 720 -14.81 -8.06 17.72
CA GLU A 720 -15.62 -8.67 16.65
C GLU A 720 -16.74 -9.57 17.18
N THR A 721 -16.67 -9.99 18.45
CA THR A 721 -17.62 -10.90 19.10
C THR A 721 -18.58 -10.22 20.07
N GLY A 722 -18.40 -8.94 20.39
CA GLY A 722 -19.15 -8.26 21.46
C GLY A 722 -18.90 -8.82 22.87
N GLY A 723 -17.73 -9.45 23.08
CA GLY A 723 -17.37 -10.11 24.34
C GLY A 723 -17.29 -9.16 25.55
N PRO A 724 -17.46 -9.68 26.78
CA PRO A 724 -17.58 -8.86 28.00
C PRO A 724 -16.25 -8.36 28.56
N HIS A 725 -15.12 -8.81 28.03
CA HIS A 725 -13.81 -8.64 28.67
C HIS A 725 -13.29 -7.21 28.62
N ARG A 726 -12.87 -6.71 29.78
CA ARG A 726 -12.26 -5.38 29.90
C ARG A 726 -10.78 -5.42 29.52
N PRO A 727 -10.20 -4.33 28.99
CA PRO A 727 -8.77 -4.24 28.70
C PRO A 727 -7.86 -4.64 29.87
N ALA A 728 -8.24 -4.30 31.11
CA ALA A 728 -7.52 -4.70 32.32
C ALA A 728 -7.54 -6.23 32.55
N GLU A 729 -8.68 -6.90 32.37
CA GLU A 729 -8.79 -8.36 32.53
C GLU A 729 -7.88 -9.10 31.55
N LEU A 730 -7.82 -8.63 30.30
CA LEU A 730 -6.94 -9.20 29.27
C LEU A 730 -5.46 -8.94 29.54
N LEU A 731 -5.12 -7.84 30.22
CA LEU A 731 -3.74 -7.54 30.64
C LEU A 731 -3.32 -8.35 31.87
N ASP A 732 -4.21 -8.55 32.85
CA ASP A 732 -3.98 -9.42 34.00
C ASP A 732 -3.83 -10.89 33.57
N GLU A 733 -4.68 -11.36 32.65
CA GLU A 733 -4.57 -12.67 32.00
C GLU A 733 -3.27 -12.79 31.21
N ALA A 734 -2.87 -11.76 30.46
CA ALA A 734 -1.61 -11.75 29.72
C ALA A 734 -0.38 -11.79 30.64
N LEU A 735 -0.39 -11.04 31.73
CA LEU A 735 0.65 -11.09 32.76
C LEU A 735 0.78 -12.50 33.33
N SER A 736 -0.35 -13.10 33.75
CA SER A 736 -0.37 -14.45 34.33
C SER A 736 0.10 -15.53 33.35
N VAL A 737 -0.32 -15.49 32.08
CA VAL A 737 0.10 -16.46 31.06
C VAL A 737 1.58 -16.30 30.71
N LEU A 738 2.09 -15.08 30.60
CA LEU A 738 3.50 -14.83 30.27
C LEU A 738 4.45 -15.11 31.43
N GLU A 739 4.01 -14.85 32.67
CA GLU A 739 4.72 -15.26 33.89
C GLU A 739 4.75 -16.79 34.00
N ALA A 740 3.61 -17.48 33.89
CA ALA A 740 3.52 -18.94 33.92
C ALA A 740 4.21 -19.65 32.74
N ALA A 741 4.45 -18.94 31.62
CA ALA A 741 5.31 -19.40 30.54
C ALA A 741 6.80 -19.18 30.90
N THR A 742 7.18 -18.02 31.45
CA THR A 742 8.58 -17.72 31.81
C THR A 742 9.08 -18.61 32.96
N ASP A 743 8.22 -18.88 33.95
CA ASP A 743 8.48 -19.77 35.09
C ASP A 743 8.36 -21.27 34.72
N ALA A 744 7.93 -21.60 33.50
CA ALA A 744 7.96 -22.98 33.02
C ALA A 744 9.41 -23.43 32.80
N THR A 745 10.02 -23.95 33.87
CA THR A 745 11.30 -24.71 33.82
C THR A 745 11.34 -25.59 32.57
N PRO A 746 12.43 -25.58 31.77
CA PRO A 746 12.48 -26.17 30.41
C PRO A 746 11.84 -27.55 30.29
N GLY A 747 10.56 -27.55 29.96
CA GLY A 747 9.66 -28.66 30.24
C GLY A 747 9.77 -29.73 29.17
N ARG A 748 10.51 -30.81 29.48
CA ARG A 748 10.71 -32.04 28.68
C ARG A 748 9.70 -32.22 27.55
N THR A 749 10.00 -31.64 26.39
CA THR A 749 9.27 -31.91 25.16
C THR A 749 9.60 -33.31 24.64
N TRP A 750 8.80 -33.80 23.69
CA TRP A 750 8.65 -35.17 23.20
C TRP A 750 9.93 -35.85 22.62
N SER A 751 11.12 -35.22 22.70
CA SER A 751 12.40 -35.80 22.27
C SER A 751 13.09 -36.70 23.32
N SER A 752 12.45 -36.96 24.47
CA SER A 752 12.98 -37.87 25.50
C SER A 752 12.77 -39.36 25.16
N LEU A 753 13.37 -39.80 24.06
CA LEU A 753 13.85 -41.18 23.88
C LEU A 753 15.34 -41.25 23.49
N SER A 754 16.06 -40.11 23.38
CA SER A 754 17.47 -40.11 22.95
C SER A 754 18.40 -39.08 23.61
N ALA A 755 17.93 -38.24 24.55
CA ALA A 755 18.71 -37.09 25.04
C ALA A 755 18.59 -36.74 26.55
N SER A 756 18.14 -37.67 27.42
CA SER A 756 18.04 -37.42 28.87
C SER A 756 19.30 -37.86 29.65
N THR A 757 20.40 -37.12 29.50
CA THR A 757 21.56 -37.03 30.44
C THR A 757 22.57 -36.02 29.88
N ALA A 758 22.46 -34.73 30.24
CA ALA A 758 23.38 -33.68 29.76
C ALA A 758 23.24 -32.35 30.55
N SER A 759 23.06 -32.39 31.88
CA SER A 759 22.87 -31.17 32.70
C SER A 759 23.86 -31.05 33.87
N ASP A 760 25.14 -31.40 33.65
CA ASP A 760 26.27 -31.01 34.53
C ASP A 760 27.63 -30.87 33.79
N SER A 761 27.63 -30.84 32.45
CA SER A 761 28.87 -30.79 31.63
C SER A 761 29.44 -29.37 31.48
N GLY A 762 29.49 -28.60 32.57
CA GLY A 762 29.85 -27.18 32.58
C GLY A 762 31.32 -26.89 32.25
N GLY A 763 31.72 -26.97 30.98
CA GLY A 763 33.08 -26.68 30.50
C GLY A 763 34.10 -27.79 30.76
N ALA A 764 33.67 -29.05 30.83
CA ALA A 764 34.56 -30.21 30.95
C ALA A 764 35.19 -30.61 29.60
N PRO A 765 36.50 -30.93 29.53
CA PRO A 765 37.09 -31.57 28.37
C PRO A 765 36.36 -32.87 27.98
N SER A 766 36.19 -33.10 26.67
CA SER A 766 35.37 -34.21 26.15
C SER A 766 35.85 -35.60 26.58
N TYR A 767 37.14 -35.79 26.84
CA TYR A 767 37.72 -37.05 27.33
C TYR A 767 37.41 -37.36 28.81
N PHE A 768 36.80 -36.43 29.55
CA PHE A 768 36.23 -36.70 30.87
C PHE A 768 34.75 -37.12 30.83
N LEU A 769 34.09 -37.00 29.67
CA LEU A 769 32.67 -37.32 29.51
C LEU A 769 32.49 -38.81 29.20
N CYS A 770 31.54 -39.45 29.89
CA CYS A 770 31.14 -40.82 29.61
C CYS A 770 30.59 -40.91 28.18
N PRO A 771 31.08 -41.82 27.31
CA PRO A 771 30.57 -41.90 25.95
C PRO A 771 29.10 -42.32 25.84
N ILE A 772 28.55 -43.00 26.86
CA ILE A 772 27.13 -43.33 26.96
C ILE A 772 26.37 -42.10 27.49
N LEU A 773 26.63 -41.72 28.76
CA LEU A 773 25.85 -40.72 29.50
C LEU A 773 26.12 -39.26 29.13
N LYS A 774 27.17 -38.96 28.37
CA LYS A 774 27.67 -37.60 28.04
C LYS A 774 28.01 -36.68 29.24
N GLU A 775 27.83 -37.14 30.48
CA GLU A 775 28.20 -36.48 31.74
C GLU A 775 29.65 -36.82 32.17
N VAL A 776 30.23 -36.00 33.05
CA VAL A 776 31.58 -36.21 33.59
C VAL A 776 31.63 -37.50 34.43
N MET A 777 32.54 -38.41 34.09
CA MET A 777 32.67 -39.72 34.75
C MET A 777 33.04 -39.60 36.23
N ARG A 778 32.38 -40.40 37.07
CA ARG A 778 32.55 -40.49 38.53
C ARG A 778 33.33 -41.77 38.86
N ASP A 779 32.97 -42.89 38.22
CA ASP A 779 33.69 -44.16 38.26
C ASP A 779 34.05 -44.60 36.82
N PRO A 780 35.14 -44.07 36.24
CA PRO A 780 35.57 -44.46 34.90
C PRO A 780 36.15 -45.88 34.87
N GLN A 781 35.64 -46.72 33.96
CA GLN A 781 35.98 -48.13 33.73
C GLN A 781 36.29 -48.37 32.25
N ILE A 782 37.33 -49.15 31.95
CA ILE A 782 37.72 -49.54 30.59
C ILE A 782 37.03 -50.86 30.23
N ALA A 783 36.37 -50.94 29.07
CA ALA A 783 35.82 -52.19 28.54
C ALA A 783 36.81 -52.91 27.60
N GLY A 784 36.46 -54.11 27.14
CA GLY A 784 37.32 -54.93 26.26
C GLY A 784 37.67 -54.30 24.90
N ASP A 785 37.04 -53.19 24.51
CA ASP A 785 37.38 -52.38 23.32
C ASP A 785 38.47 -51.32 23.58
N GLY A 786 38.89 -51.14 24.84
CA GLY A 786 39.84 -50.10 25.27
C GLY A 786 39.22 -48.72 25.50
N PHE A 787 37.92 -48.54 25.27
CA PHE A 787 37.22 -47.28 25.59
C PHE A 787 36.84 -47.23 27.06
N THR A 788 36.82 -46.01 27.62
CA THR A 788 36.47 -45.77 29.02
C THR A 788 35.05 -45.20 29.13
N TYR A 789 34.26 -45.75 30.05
CA TYR A 789 32.85 -45.46 30.28
C TYR A 789 32.58 -45.29 31.78
N GLU A 790 31.42 -44.73 32.15
CA GLU A 790 30.95 -44.76 33.54
C GLU A 790 30.59 -46.21 33.94
N ALA A 791 31.03 -46.64 35.12
CA ALA A 791 30.90 -48.02 35.59
C ALA A 791 29.47 -48.56 35.51
N GLU A 792 28.50 -47.82 36.05
CA GLU A 792 27.11 -48.30 36.12
C GLU A 792 26.45 -48.31 34.73
N ALA A 793 26.72 -47.30 33.89
CA ALA A 793 26.17 -47.26 32.53
C ALA A 793 26.69 -48.40 31.64
N MET A 794 27.96 -48.78 31.78
CA MET A 794 28.51 -49.91 31.04
C MET A 794 28.00 -51.26 31.56
N LYS A 795 27.80 -51.41 32.87
CA LYS A 795 27.15 -52.58 33.47
C LYS A 795 25.68 -52.72 33.03
N GLU A 796 24.94 -51.62 32.99
CA GLU A 796 23.54 -51.59 32.55
C GLU A 796 23.41 -51.94 31.06
N TRP A 797 24.31 -51.43 30.22
CA TRP A 797 24.40 -51.79 28.81
C TRP A 797 24.62 -53.30 28.59
N LEU A 798 25.65 -53.87 29.23
CA LEU A 798 25.94 -55.32 29.17
C LEU A 798 24.80 -56.15 29.78
N GLY A 799 24.25 -55.71 30.93
CA GLY A 799 23.14 -56.35 31.63
C GLY A 799 21.82 -56.34 30.86
N SER A 800 21.65 -55.40 29.92
CA SER A 800 20.52 -55.34 28.97
C SER A 800 20.64 -56.36 27.82
N GLY A 801 21.72 -57.15 27.78
CA GLY A 801 21.94 -58.19 26.77
C GLY A 801 22.69 -57.72 25.52
N HIS A 802 23.30 -56.52 25.54
CA HIS A 802 24.18 -56.06 24.46
C HIS A 802 25.60 -56.60 24.65
N ASP A 803 26.16 -57.22 23.61
CA ASP A 803 27.53 -57.73 23.55
C ASP A 803 28.47 -56.85 22.69
N THR A 804 28.04 -55.63 22.35
CA THR A 804 28.77 -54.68 21.50
C THR A 804 29.23 -53.43 22.24
N SER A 805 30.30 -52.81 21.74
CA SER A 805 30.88 -51.55 22.18
C SER A 805 29.92 -50.38 21.92
N PRO A 806 29.51 -49.58 22.93
CA PRO A 806 28.70 -48.38 22.73
C PRO A 806 29.37 -47.31 21.84
N MET A 807 30.70 -47.31 21.70
CA MET A 807 31.44 -46.34 20.88
C MET A 807 31.70 -46.79 19.44
N THR A 808 31.84 -48.09 19.19
CA THR A 808 32.24 -48.62 17.87
C THR A 808 31.20 -49.54 17.23
N ASN A 809 30.20 -49.98 18.00
CA ASN A 809 29.22 -51.02 17.65
C ASN A 809 29.84 -52.36 17.19
N LEU A 810 31.10 -52.62 17.54
CA LEU A 810 31.78 -53.89 17.34
C LEU A 810 31.56 -54.79 18.56
N LYS A 811 31.49 -56.12 18.37
CA LYS A 811 31.39 -57.08 19.48
C LYS A 811 32.59 -56.94 20.43
N LEU A 812 32.32 -56.88 21.73
CA LEU A 812 33.36 -56.78 22.76
C LEU A 812 34.14 -58.10 22.87
N PRO A 813 35.48 -58.07 23.03
CA PRO A 813 36.28 -59.27 23.29
C PRO A 813 35.98 -59.93 24.64
N THR A 814 35.60 -59.12 25.64
CA THR A 814 35.33 -59.52 27.03
C THR A 814 34.32 -58.58 27.67
N ASP A 815 33.42 -59.13 28.49
CA ASP A 815 32.43 -58.37 29.26
C ASP A 815 33.01 -57.84 30.59
N GLU A 816 34.26 -58.19 30.92
CA GLU A 816 34.98 -57.70 32.09
C GLU A 816 35.38 -56.22 31.94
N LEU A 817 35.23 -55.46 33.02
CA LEU A 817 35.53 -54.02 33.08
C LEU A 817 36.70 -53.75 34.04
N MET A 818 37.65 -52.90 33.63
CA MET A 818 38.87 -52.58 34.39
C MET A 818 38.86 -51.12 34.90
N PRO A 819 39.08 -50.85 36.20
CA PRO A 819 39.03 -49.47 36.73
C PRO A 819 40.09 -48.52 36.15
N ASN A 820 39.66 -47.43 35.52
CA ASN A 820 40.56 -46.39 35.01
C ASN A 820 40.92 -45.39 36.11
N HIS A 821 41.74 -45.82 37.07
CA HIS A 821 42.17 -44.99 38.20
C HIS A 821 42.90 -43.70 37.78
N ALA A 822 43.63 -43.73 36.65
CA ALA A 822 44.34 -42.56 36.12
C ALA A 822 43.37 -41.47 35.64
N LEU A 823 42.34 -41.83 34.85
CA LEU A 823 41.33 -40.87 34.41
C LEU A 823 40.50 -40.35 35.58
N ARG A 824 40.20 -41.21 36.58
CA ARG A 824 39.50 -40.80 37.80
C ARG A 824 40.25 -39.72 38.57
N ALA A 825 41.57 -39.86 38.72
CA ALA A 825 42.41 -38.86 39.39
C ALA A 825 42.43 -37.53 38.62
N ALA A 826 42.60 -37.57 37.29
CA ALA A 826 42.59 -36.37 36.45
C ALA A 826 41.25 -35.61 36.49
N ILE A 827 40.11 -36.32 36.53
CA ILE A 827 38.79 -35.72 36.72
C ILE A 827 38.67 -35.03 38.09
N GLN A 828 39.18 -35.66 39.16
CA GLN A 828 39.16 -35.06 40.50
C GLN A 828 40.01 -33.78 40.56
N GLU A 829 41.22 -33.78 40.01
CA GLU A 829 42.09 -32.60 39.93
C GLU A 829 41.44 -31.45 39.13
N TRP A 830 40.81 -31.75 38.00
CA TRP A 830 40.04 -30.77 37.22
C TRP A 830 38.85 -30.17 37.99
N ARG A 831 38.17 -30.95 38.83
CA ARG A 831 37.07 -30.44 39.69
C ARG A 831 37.58 -29.53 40.81
N HIS A 832 38.78 -29.76 41.32
CA HIS A 832 39.37 -28.97 42.42
C HIS A 832 40.02 -27.64 41.98
N THR A 833 40.30 -27.46 40.68
CA THR A 833 41.08 -26.31 40.16
C THR A 833 40.23 -25.12 39.68
N ARG A 834 38.92 -25.10 39.96
CA ARG A 834 37.99 -24.06 39.49
C ARG A 834 37.73 -22.99 40.56
N PRO A 835 37.85 -21.68 40.25
CA PRO A 835 37.50 -20.61 41.19
C PRO A 835 36.02 -20.65 41.61
N SER A 836 35.76 -20.46 42.90
CA SER A 836 34.43 -20.65 43.50
C SER A 836 33.58 -19.38 43.52
N THR A 837 32.60 -19.27 42.61
CA THR A 837 31.54 -18.25 42.64
C THR A 837 30.13 -18.80 42.82
N PHE A 838 29.95 -20.13 42.88
CA PHE A 838 28.66 -20.81 43.04
C PHE A 838 28.56 -21.61 44.35
N GLN A 839 28.61 -20.92 45.49
CA GLN A 839 28.18 -21.46 46.79
C GLN A 839 27.46 -20.41 47.64
N ARG A 840 26.16 -20.23 47.36
CA ARG A 840 25.13 -19.76 48.29
C ARG A 840 23.78 -20.31 47.81
N TYR A 841 22.84 -20.44 48.74
CA TYR A 841 21.59 -21.22 48.60
C TYR A 841 21.84 -22.74 48.54
N GLN A 842 22.04 -23.31 49.74
CA GLN A 842 21.33 -24.53 50.13
C GLN A 842 19.87 -24.15 50.47
#